data_AF-A0A9Q0N867-F1
#
_entry.id   AF-A0A9Q0N867-F1
#
_cell.length_a   1.000
_cell.length_b   1.000
_cell.length_c   1.000
_cell.angle_alpha   90.00
_cell.angle_beta   90.00
_cell.angle_gamma   90.00
#
_symmetry.space_group_name_H-M   'P 1'
#
loop_
_entity.id
_entity.type
_entity.pdbx_description
1 polymer ?
#
loop_
_entity_poly.entity_id
_entity_poly.type
_entity_poly.pdbx_seq_one_letter_code
_entity_poly.pdbx_strand_id
1 'polypeptide(L)'
;MFFIETTLQLHRKMSSLRTSTVFLVFAFLAFIHIKGKRAKHASCGRQTPSTNSMMNQTFDAGSWPWHAAIYYQKKYQCVATLISENSVVTSGHCVANDLPTEVEVRLGSSKFLESETAMQSFGVVKIFLHPNYDEETFNNDIAILRLSTYAVYNEFIQPICLWPSDQTNLSEFVGKDGTVIRWEITETNEPSMSLQEVSMRIISHMDCLGSDLRPYISTTNFCARLPNDTNISELNSGGSLIYRGNDELYYIRGIVSVAPIFNSTRHNALFTDVAQYLPWIEDMKNKCEKVARCEMFRYRCYITVTLNEPNCKIIFTTDFYNQNSAALVLSLNSMFQPDLSDAAVKFKHLKEVKIIVEFEEVLDRSTITPLKNIEFLSIVLPNGGEIPAHTFDDLTNLLKIKIQYNRFTDDGLFEKLLNLEEMVLSLSNLQTLPERLFKNNSKLKLIDLSYNRIKNLSEHLFEEQQNLEVLEINVNELSTLPENIFTNNPNLKEISLYRNNINNLPRLLFRNNTKLRKVFCAVNEITEIPEDLFKENRDLEILDIKSNKLTILPEHLFRNQAKLKKIVFSYNKIIEIPGDFLKENHDLEELYIGQNKLTMLPENLIKNNRKLHEISFESNNIREIPEDIFKENRDLEKIDFGLNKLTILPENLLRNNPKLREISFAANNIVEIPEDFFKGNRDLNTLYFSLNKLTTLPENLFINNQKLIGADFNSNNIVKIAINFQKIPNLHYLSLESNACINEYCHMINFCGTASLSEMQRKLRDKCPV
;
A
#
# COMPACT_ATOMS: atom_id res chain seq x y z
N MET A 1 -33.40 28.42 33.00
CA MET A 1 -34.63 28.06 32.27
C MET A 1 -34.79 28.73 30.90
N PHE A 2 -34.06 29.81 30.56
CA PHE A 2 -34.15 30.45 29.22
C PHE A 2 -33.30 29.79 28.10
N PHE A 3 -32.43 28.84 28.46
CA PHE A 3 -31.53 28.13 27.52
C PHE A 3 -32.09 26.80 26.97
N ILE A 4 -33.17 26.29 27.59
CA ILE A 4 -33.78 25.00 27.19
C ILE A 4 -34.89 25.22 26.16
N GLU A 5 -35.63 26.34 26.22
CA GLU A 5 -36.66 26.67 25.21
C GLU A 5 -36.07 27.11 23.86
N THR A 6 -34.89 27.74 23.85
CA THR A 6 -34.20 28.15 22.61
C THR A 6 -33.60 26.97 21.84
N THR A 7 -33.18 25.91 22.55
CA THR A 7 -32.58 24.71 21.94
C THR A 7 -33.64 23.81 21.29
N LEU A 8 -34.87 23.79 21.81
CA LEU A 8 -35.99 23.02 21.25
C LEU A 8 -36.68 23.69 20.05
N GLN A 9 -36.59 25.02 19.90
CA GLN A 9 -37.06 25.71 18.70
C GLN A 9 -36.09 25.61 17.50
N LEU A 10 -34.77 25.50 17.73
CA LEU A 10 -33.81 25.27 16.64
C LEU A 10 -33.93 23.86 16.06
N HIS A 11 -34.21 22.85 16.89
CA HIS A 11 -34.32 21.46 16.43
C HIS A 11 -35.53 21.23 15.52
N ARG A 12 -36.63 21.99 15.70
CA ARG A 12 -37.81 21.94 14.82
C ARG A 12 -37.65 22.68 13.48
N LYS A 13 -36.65 23.55 13.32
CA LYS A 13 -36.36 24.26 12.06
C LYS A 13 -35.25 23.63 11.20
N MET A 14 -34.50 22.66 11.73
CA MET A 14 -33.41 22.00 10.99
C MET A 14 -33.84 20.75 10.21
N SER A 15 -35.11 20.35 10.25
CA SER A 15 -35.61 19.19 9.49
C SER A 15 -35.92 19.46 8.02
N SER A 16 -35.69 20.68 7.50
CA SER A 16 -36.04 21.07 6.13
C SER A 16 -34.88 21.51 5.22
N LEU A 17 -33.62 21.37 5.63
CA LEU A 17 -32.46 21.74 4.79
C LEU A 17 -31.67 20.53 4.32
N ARG A 18 -31.44 20.46 3.00
CA ARG A 18 -30.65 19.41 2.33
C ARG A 18 -29.23 19.34 2.93
N THR A 19 -28.73 18.12 3.08
CA THR A 19 -27.40 17.74 3.59
C THR A 19 -26.23 18.51 2.95
N SER A 20 -26.37 18.96 1.71
CA SER A 20 -25.39 19.77 0.98
C SER A 20 -25.12 21.14 1.63
N THR A 21 -26.14 21.77 2.24
CA THR A 21 -26.02 23.11 2.84
C THR A 21 -25.38 23.06 4.22
N VAL A 22 -25.60 21.97 4.98
CA VAL A 22 -24.95 21.71 6.27
C VAL A 22 -23.45 21.47 6.08
N PHE A 23 -23.07 20.74 5.02
CA PHE A 23 -21.66 20.52 4.67
C PHE A 23 -20.94 21.82 4.27
N LEU A 24 -21.59 22.71 3.52
CA LEU A 24 -21.02 24.02 3.16
C LEU A 24 -20.83 24.93 4.37
N VAL A 25 -21.73 24.92 5.35
CA VAL A 25 -21.60 25.72 6.57
C VAL A 25 -20.51 25.15 7.50
N PHE A 26 -20.41 23.83 7.63
CA PHE A 26 -19.30 23.20 8.36
C PHE A 26 -17.96 23.36 7.65
N ALA A 27 -17.92 23.30 6.31
CA ALA A 27 -16.73 23.57 5.53
C ALA A 27 -16.30 25.03 5.63
N PHE A 28 -17.24 26.00 5.62
CA PHE A 28 -16.95 27.42 5.78
C PHE A 28 -16.52 27.77 7.20
N LEU A 29 -17.15 27.17 8.23
CA LEU A 29 -16.72 27.32 9.63
C LEU A 29 -15.39 26.62 9.89
N ALA A 30 -15.10 25.47 9.26
CA ALA A 30 -13.79 24.82 9.27
C ALA A 30 -12.76 25.64 8.49
N PHE A 31 -13.12 26.30 7.39
CA PHE A 31 -12.24 27.22 6.65
C PHE A 31 -11.92 28.48 7.49
N ILE A 32 -12.87 28.97 8.28
CA ILE A 32 -12.66 30.04 9.27
C ILE A 32 -11.86 29.52 10.48
N HIS A 33 -12.01 28.26 10.88
CA HIS A 33 -11.19 27.65 11.94
C HIS A 33 -9.76 27.33 11.48
N ILE A 34 -9.56 27.02 10.19
CA ILE A 34 -8.26 26.74 9.56
C ILE A 34 -7.55 28.06 9.20
N LYS A 35 -8.26 29.11 8.78
CA LYS A 35 -7.70 30.47 8.71
C LYS A 35 -7.51 31.11 10.09
N GLY A 36 -8.32 30.73 11.09
CA GLY A 36 -8.20 31.14 12.49
C GLY A 36 -7.15 30.36 13.30
N LYS A 37 -6.56 29.32 12.71
CA LYS A 37 -5.39 28.57 13.21
C LYS A 37 -4.20 28.61 12.25
N ARG A 38 -4.13 29.59 11.34
CA ARG A 38 -2.82 30.10 10.92
C ARG A 38 -2.31 30.95 12.06
N ALA A 39 -1.28 30.42 12.71
CA ALA A 39 -0.71 30.87 13.96
C ALA A 39 -0.62 32.40 14.06
N LYS A 40 -1.12 32.95 15.17
CA LYS A 40 -0.48 34.13 15.76
C LYS A 40 1.02 33.83 15.77
N HIS A 41 1.80 34.67 15.09
CA HIS A 41 3.26 34.61 15.03
C HIS A 41 3.83 34.07 16.34
N ALA A 42 4.60 32.98 16.26
CA ALA A 42 5.44 32.54 17.36
C ALA A 42 6.27 33.75 17.80
N SER A 43 6.09 34.18 19.04
CA SER A 43 6.65 35.43 19.53
C SER A 43 8.13 35.26 19.83
N CYS A 44 8.98 35.51 18.84
CA CYS A 44 10.41 35.63 19.05
C CYS A 44 10.74 36.85 19.94
N GLY A 45 11.95 36.88 20.48
CA GLY A 45 12.52 38.06 21.13
C GLY A 45 11.84 38.45 22.44
N ARG A 46 11.09 37.56 23.09
CA ARG A 46 10.47 37.82 24.39
C ARG A 46 11.32 37.29 25.53
N GLN A 47 11.64 38.18 26.46
CA GLN A 47 12.28 37.85 27.73
C GLN A 47 11.22 37.56 28.79
N THR A 48 11.44 36.57 29.65
CA THR A 48 10.54 36.26 30.77
C THR A 48 10.81 37.23 31.93
N PRO A 49 9.79 37.85 32.56
CA PRO A 49 10.02 38.80 33.65
C PRO A 49 10.65 38.10 34.86
N SER A 50 11.85 38.53 35.30
CA SER A 50 12.45 38.02 36.54
C SER A 50 11.83 38.69 37.76
N THR A 51 11.41 37.91 38.75
CA THR A 51 11.05 38.41 40.08
C THR A 51 12.32 38.63 40.89
N ASN A 52 12.61 39.88 41.27
CA ASN A 52 13.74 40.37 42.08
C ASN A 52 15.11 40.51 41.40
N SER A 53 15.39 41.70 40.84
CA SER A 53 16.77 42.22 40.77
C SER A 53 16.94 43.40 41.74
N MET A 54 17.19 43.10 43.01
CA MET A 54 17.85 44.06 43.90
C MET A 54 18.98 43.33 44.64
N MET A 55 20.22 43.72 44.31
CA MET A 55 21.45 43.52 45.08
C MET A 55 22.26 42.20 44.97
N ASN A 56 22.29 41.50 43.82
CA ASN A 56 23.48 40.69 43.39
C ASN A 56 23.34 40.29 41.90
N GLN A 57 24.40 40.48 41.09
CA GLN A 57 24.42 40.33 39.62
C GLN A 57 24.42 38.85 39.13
N THR A 58 23.41 38.06 39.50
CA THR A 58 23.26 36.66 39.02
C THR A 58 21.89 36.47 38.38
N PHE A 59 21.84 35.97 37.14
CA PHE A 59 20.61 35.75 36.38
C PHE A 59 20.08 34.31 36.49
N ASP A 60 18.77 34.18 36.73
CA ASP A 60 18.08 32.88 36.78
C ASP A 60 17.88 32.27 35.38
N ALA A 61 17.63 30.96 35.33
CA ALA A 61 17.25 30.25 34.11
C ALA A 61 16.04 30.94 33.46
N GLY A 62 16.07 31.10 32.13
CA GLY A 62 15.03 31.82 31.38
C GLY A 62 15.16 33.35 31.33
N SER A 63 16.18 33.93 31.96
CA SER A 63 16.49 35.35 31.78
C SER A 63 16.91 35.68 30.34
N TRP A 64 17.49 34.73 29.61
CA TRP A 64 17.86 34.86 28.19
C TRP A 64 17.46 33.60 27.40
N PRO A 65 16.17 33.44 27.04
CA PRO A 65 15.62 32.15 26.59
C PRO A 65 16.19 31.57 25.29
N TRP A 66 16.86 32.39 24.49
CA TRP A 66 17.48 31.99 23.23
C TRP A 66 18.94 31.58 23.37
N HIS A 67 19.54 31.77 24.54
CA HIS A 67 20.94 31.46 24.78
C HIS A 67 21.16 29.94 24.82
N ALA A 68 22.17 29.45 24.09
CA ALA A 68 22.46 28.03 23.96
C ALA A 68 23.96 27.75 24.12
N ALA A 69 24.29 26.56 24.61
CA ALA A 69 25.67 26.06 24.68
C ALA A 69 25.90 24.96 23.64
N ILE A 70 27.06 24.99 22.98
CA ILE A 70 27.55 23.95 22.08
C ILE A 70 28.59 23.11 22.84
N TYR A 71 28.42 21.79 22.78
CA TYR A 71 29.38 20.82 23.29
C TYR A 71 29.85 19.91 22.15
N TYR A 72 31.16 19.72 22.05
CA TYR A 72 31.79 18.72 21.19
C TYR A 72 32.38 17.61 22.06
N GLN A 73 32.00 16.35 21.79
CA GLN A 73 32.44 15.20 22.58
C GLN A 73 32.30 15.43 24.11
N LYS A 74 31.18 16.04 24.52
CA LYS A 74 30.83 16.40 25.91
C LYS A 74 31.69 17.51 26.54
N LYS A 75 32.59 18.15 25.80
CA LYS A 75 33.33 19.32 26.25
C LYS A 75 32.67 20.58 25.70
N TYR A 76 32.52 21.60 26.53
CA TYR A 76 32.03 22.89 26.08
C TYR A 76 32.96 23.47 25.01
N GLN A 77 32.36 24.02 23.96
CA GLN A 77 33.08 24.60 22.83
C GLN A 77 32.74 26.07 22.67
N CYS A 78 31.46 26.39 22.47
CA CYS A 78 31.01 27.72 22.11
C CYS A 78 29.57 28.02 22.58
N VAL A 79 29.13 29.25 22.36
CA VAL A 79 27.73 29.69 22.49
C VAL A 79 27.02 29.55 21.14
N ALA A 80 25.71 29.32 21.18
CA ALA A 80 24.81 29.51 20.05
C ALA A 80 23.56 30.27 20.47
N THR A 81 22.76 30.68 19.49
CA THR A 81 21.51 31.41 19.71
C THR A 81 20.35 30.75 18.97
N LEU A 82 19.25 30.47 19.66
CA LEU A 82 18.04 29.89 19.11
C LEU A 82 17.29 30.88 18.21
N ILE A 83 17.07 30.49 16.94
CA ILE A 83 16.41 31.34 15.93
C ILE A 83 15.13 30.72 15.37
N SER A 84 14.87 29.43 15.62
CA SER A 84 13.60 28.74 15.35
C SER A 84 13.46 27.51 16.25
N GLU A 85 12.35 26.77 16.15
CA GLU A 85 12.09 25.59 16.97
C GLU A 85 13.05 24.43 16.69
N ASN A 86 13.86 24.49 15.63
CA ASN A 86 14.80 23.42 15.29
C ASN A 86 16.17 23.93 14.80
N SER A 87 16.46 25.22 14.90
CA SER A 87 17.68 25.81 14.37
C SER A 87 18.32 26.80 15.33
N VAL A 88 19.62 26.68 15.52
CA VAL A 88 20.46 27.63 16.25
C VAL A 88 21.53 28.22 15.32
N VAL A 89 21.95 29.46 15.59
CA VAL A 89 23.05 30.13 14.87
C VAL A 89 24.25 30.31 15.79
N THR A 90 25.45 30.16 15.25
CA THR A 90 26.74 30.33 15.95
C THR A 90 27.80 30.83 14.95
N SER A 91 29.04 31.03 15.39
CA SER A 91 30.17 31.31 14.49
C SER A 91 30.61 30.04 13.75
N GLY A 92 31.15 30.21 12.54
CA GLY A 92 31.61 29.11 11.71
C GLY A 92 32.78 28.36 12.32
N HIS A 93 33.77 29.08 12.86
CA HIS A 93 34.96 28.51 13.49
C HIS A 93 34.64 27.59 14.67
N CYS A 94 33.49 27.79 15.32
CA CYS A 94 33.03 26.94 16.42
C CYS A 94 32.64 25.53 15.99
N VAL A 95 32.44 25.26 14.69
CA VAL A 95 31.94 23.97 14.20
C VAL A 95 32.55 23.57 12.85
N ALA A 96 33.50 24.33 12.31
CA ALA A 96 34.03 24.17 10.95
C ALA A 96 34.61 22.77 10.68
N ASN A 97 35.19 22.15 11.70
CA ASN A 97 35.85 20.85 11.63
C ASN A 97 35.09 19.72 12.34
N ASP A 98 33.86 19.99 12.79
CA ASP A 98 33.10 19.05 13.62
C ASP A 98 32.18 18.16 12.78
N LEU A 99 32.03 16.91 13.20
CA LEU A 99 30.99 16.03 12.66
C LEU A 99 29.64 16.30 13.37
N PRO A 100 28.51 16.43 12.65
CA PRO A 100 27.19 16.68 13.27
C PRO A 100 26.84 15.71 14.41
N THR A 101 27.24 14.44 14.29
CA THR A 101 26.98 13.38 15.28
C THR A 101 27.74 13.55 16.60
N GLU A 102 28.76 14.40 16.63
CA GLU A 102 29.60 14.64 17.82
C GLU A 102 29.25 15.94 18.55
N VAL A 103 28.32 16.73 17.99
CA VAL A 103 27.90 18.03 18.50
C VAL A 103 26.56 17.90 19.23
N GLU A 104 26.52 18.43 20.46
CA GLU A 104 25.32 18.57 21.29
C GLU A 104 25.02 20.05 21.53
N VAL A 105 23.75 20.45 21.41
CA VAL A 105 23.27 21.80 21.75
C VAL A 105 22.38 21.72 22.98
N ARG A 106 22.63 22.57 23.98
CA ARG A 106 21.82 22.68 25.20
C ARG A 106 21.18 24.05 25.33
N LEU A 107 19.89 24.08 25.66
CA LEU A 107 19.06 25.27 25.82
C LEU A 107 18.42 25.31 27.21
N GLY A 108 18.08 26.50 27.70
CA GLY A 108 17.25 26.67 28.91
C GLY A 108 17.98 26.49 30.24
N SER A 109 19.31 26.62 30.26
CA SER A 109 20.10 26.56 31.50
C SER A 109 20.85 27.86 31.77
N SER A 110 20.83 28.34 33.02
CA SER A 110 21.64 29.47 33.51
C SER A 110 22.95 29.03 34.18
N LYS A 111 23.10 27.74 34.47
CA LYS A 111 24.27 27.16 35.14
C LYS A 111 25.07 26.26 34.21
N PHE A 112 26.38 26.42 34.18
CA PHE A 112 27.24 25.72 33.21
C PHE A 112 27.35 24.20 33.42
N LEU A 113 27.24 23.71 34.66
CA LEU A 113 27.55 22.30 35.04
C LEU A 113 26.36 21.53 35.64
N GLU A 114 25.23 22.17 35.92
CA GLU A 114 24.08 21.53 36.58
C GLU A 114 22.95 21.26 35.59
N SER A 115 22.43 20.03 35.58
CA SER A 115 21.21 19.71 34.86
C SER A 115 20.02 20.41 35.53
N GLU A 116 19.55 21.50 34.94
CA GLU A 116 18.34 22.18 35.38
C GLU A 116 17.10 21.53 34.79
N THR A 117 15.98 21.53 35.52
CA THR A 117 14.69 20.97 35.07
C THR A 117 14.14 21.65 33.82
N ALA A 118 14.60 22.87 33.53
CA ALA A 118 14.26 23.66 32.35
C ALA A 118 15.10 23.31 31.10
N MET A 119 16.18 22.54 31.24
CA MET A 119 17.15 22.29 30.18
C MET A 119 16.61 21.31 29.14
N GLN A 120 16.83 21.61 27.85
CA GLN A 120 16.60 20.70 26.73
C GLN A 120 17.92 20.48 25.96
N SER A 121 18.28 19.22 25.75
CA SER A 121 19.47 18.79 24.98
C SER A 121 19.07 18.23 23.61
N PHE A 122 19.84 18.59 22.59
CA PHE A 122 19.59 18.22 21.20
C PHE A 122 20.88 17.74 20.53
N GLY A 123 20.80 16.64 19.78
CA GLY A 123 21.86 16.31 18.82
C GLY A 123 21.76 17.20 17.58
N VAL A 124 22.82 17.27 16.78
CA VAL A 124 22.82 18.00 15.50
C VAL A 124 22.73 17.03 14.33
N VAL A 125 21.73 17.23 13.46
CA VAL A 125 21.56 16.41 12.24
C VAL A 125 22.28 17.00 11.02
N LYS A 126 22.54 18.31 11.03
CA LYS A 126 23.25 19.00 9.95
C LYS A 126 23.90 20.28 10.45
N ILE A 127 25.13 20.52 9.99
CA ILE A 127 25.85 21.79 10.15
C ILE A 127 25.84 22.48 8.79
N PHE A 128 25.29 23.69 8.72
CA PHE A 128 25.34 24.57 7.57
C PHE A 128 26.41 25.63 7.82
N LEU A 129 27.66 25.32 7.48
CA LEU A 129 28.76 26.29 7.45
C LEU A 129 28.59 27.20 6.24
N HIS A 130 28.81 28.51 6.40
CA HIS A 130 28.72 29.43 5.27
C HIS A 130 29.74 29.03 4.18
N PRO A 131 29.35 28.94 2.90
CA PRO A 131 30.22 28.38 1.84
C PRO A 131 31.49 29.19 1.58
N ASN A 132 31.48 30.48 1.94
CA ASN A 132 32.61 31.39 1.81
C ASN A 132 33.31 31.66 3.15
N TYR A 133 33.11 30.80 4.16
CA TYR A 133 33.82 30.90 5.44
C TYR A 133 35.33 30.72 5.21
N ASP A 134 36.13 31.59 5.82
CA ASP A 134 37.57 31.61 5.72
C ASP A 134 38.19 31.57 7.12
N GLU A 135 38.94 30.51 7.40
CA GLU A 135 39.51 30.22 8.74
C GLU A 135 40.65 31.17 9.11
N GLU A 136 41.38 31.71 8.13
CA GLU A 136 42.52 32.61 8.39
C GLU A 136 42.06 34.04 8.70
N THR A 137 41.04 34.52 8.00
CA THR A 137 40.54 35.91 8.09
C THR A 137 39.29 36.05 8.93
N PHE A 138 38.64 34.95 9.32
CA PHE A 138 37.32 34.91 9.95
C PHE A 138 36.22 35.59 9.11
N ASN A 139 36.42 35.68 7.80
CA ASN A 139 35.38 36.16 6.90
C ASN A 139 34.24 35.14 6.81
N ASN A 140 33.01 35.65 6.80
CA ASN A 140 31.81 34.82 6.82
C ASN A 140 31.76 33.78 7.94
N ASP A 141 32.25 34.16 9.12
CA ASP A 141 32.27 33.34 10.32
C ASP A 141 30.88 33.17 10.94
N ILE A 142 30.03 32.38 10.27
CA ILE A 142 28.66 32.06 10.66
C ILE A 142 28.30 30.62 10.26
N ALA A 143 27.56 29.93 11.14
CA ALA A 143 27.01 28.61 10.88
C ALA A 143 25.59 28.46 11.48
N ILE A 144 24.77 27.62 10.84
CA ILE A 144 23.47 27.20 11.37
C ILE A 144 23.50 25.70 11.68
N LEU A 145 23.08 25.33 12.88
CA LEU A 145 22.97 23.94 13.31
C LEU A 145 21.49 23.53 13.30
N ARG A 146 21.17 22.43 12.60
CA ARG A 146 19.83 21.82 12.62
C ARG A 146 19.76 20.80 13.75
N LEU A 147 18.83 21.02 14.68
CA LEU A 147 18.59 20.17 15.83
C LEU A 147 17.91 18.86 15.41
N SER A 148 18.18 17.77 16.14
CA SER A 148 17.62 16.44 15.90
C SER A 148 16.11 16.34 16.15
N THR A 149 15.59 17.22 16.99
CA THR A 149 14.17 17.31 17.37
C THR A 149 13.79 18.78 17.57
N TYR A 150 12.48 19.05 17.61
CA TYR A 150 11.96 20.40 17.86
C TYR A 150 12.09 20.78 19.34
N ALA A 151 12.67 21.94 19.62
CA ALA A 151 12.70 22.57 20.93
C ALA A 151 11.29 22.97 21.37
N VAL A 152 10.91 22.55 22.57
CA VAL A 152 9.62 22.87 23.15
C VAL A 152 9.70 24.25 23.79
N TYR A 153 9.01 25.22 23.20
CA TYR A 153 8.97 26.58 23.73
C TYR A 153 8.26 26.67 25.07
N ASN A 154 8.90 27.32 26.03
CA ASN A 154 8.38 27.55 27.38
C ASN A 154 8.98 28.85 27.94
N GLU A 155 8.75 29.16 29.21
CA GLU A 155 9.28 30.38 29.85
C GLU A 155 10.81 30.45 29.95
N PHE A 156 11.51 29.33 29.69
CA PHE A 156 12.97 29.23 29.71
C PHE A 156 13.60 29.16 28.32
N ILE A 157 12.82 28.77 27.30
CA ILE A 157 13.29 28.53 25.93
C ILE A 157 12.34 29.23 24.95
N GLN A 158 12.84 30.28 24.29
CA GLN A 158 12.16 31.03 23.24
C GLN A 158 13.20 31.49 22.21
N PRO A 159 12.84 31.57 20.91
CA PRO A 159 13.77 32.03 19.89
C PRO A 159 13.97 33.56 19.98
N ILE A 160 15.14 34.07 19.58
CA ILE A 160 15.35 35.51 19.37
C ILE A 160 14.76 35.93 18.02
N CYS A 161 14.39 37.21 17.88
CA CYS A 161 14.03 37.73 16.56
C CYS A 161 15.28 37.94 15.70
N LEU A 162 15.20 37.56 14.42
CA LEU A 162 16.17 37.97 13.42
C LEU A 162 16.03 39.46 13.10
N TRP A 163 17.14 40.10 12.75
CA TRP A 163 17.17 41.53 12.46
C TRP A 163 16.18 41.93 11.34
N PRO A 164 15.51 43.08 11.43
CA PRO A 164 14.62 43.55 10.36
C PRO A 164 15.36 43.73 9.03
N SER A 165 14.87 43.07 7.98
CA SER A 165 15.52 43.03 6.66
C SER A 165 15.62 44.39 5.95
N ASP A 166 14.83 45.37 6.37
CA ASP A 166 14.81 46.75 5.86
C ASP A 166 15.82 47.68 6.56
N GLN A 167 16.47 47.24 7.65
CA GLN A 167 17.37 48.06 8.47
C GLN A 167 18.79 47.47 8.57
N THR A 168 19.40 47.11 7.44
CA THR A 168 20.72 46.45 7.42
C THR A 168 21.89 47.42 7.64
N ASN A 169 21.69 48.73 7.46
CA ASN A 169 22.78 49.70 7.54
C ASN A 169 23.32 49.88 8.96
N LEU A 170 24.58 49.48 9.16
CA LEU A 170 25.26 49.56 10.46
C LEU A 170 25.48 51.01 10.93
N SER A 171 25.57 51.99 10.03
CA SER A 171 25.93 53.38 10.39
C SER A 171 24.95 54.02 11.38
N GLU A 172 23.69 53.59 11.37
CA GLU A 172 22.64 54.06 12.28
C GLU A 172 22.79 53.54 13.72
N PHE A 173 23.70 52.57 13.92
CA PHE A 173 23.95 51.92 15.19
C PHE A 173 25.36 52.14 15.73
N VAL A 174 26.23 52.81 14.96
CA VAL A 174 27.53 53.26 15.45
C VAL A 174 27.34 54.22 16.63
N GLY A 175 28.00 53.93 17.75
CA GLY A 175 27.88 54.67 19.00
C GLY A 175 26.75 54.19 19.91
N LYS A 176 25.90 53.25 19.48
CA LYS A 176 24.87 52.63 20.33
C LYS A 176 25.44 51.43 21.08
N ASP A 177 24.90 51.20 22.27
CA ASP A 177 25.26 50.10 23.14
C ASP A 177 24.30 48.91 22.91
N GLY A 178 24.85 47.72 22.70
CA GLY A 178 24.13 46.46 22.60
C GLY A 178 24.54 45.52 23.74
N THR A 179 23.71 44.52 24.01
CA THR A 179 23.95 43.57 25.11
C THR A 179 24.54 42.27 24.57
N VAL A 180 25.59 41.76 25.20
CA VAL A 180 26.14 40.41 24.95
C VAL A 180 25.91 39.56 26.19
N ILE A 181 25.44 38.33 25.98
CA ILE A 181 25.22 37.36 27.06
C ILE A 181 26.37 36.36 27.10
N ARG A 182 26.93 36.14 28.29
CA ARG A 182 28.11 35.27 28.49
C ARG A 182 28.03 34.45 29.78
N TRP A 183 28.82 33.38 29.85
CA TRP A 183 29.13 32.69 31.11
C TRP A 183 30.45 33.23 31.67
N GLU A 184 30.53 33.47 32.98
CA GLU A 184 31.78 33.86 33.62
C GLU A 184 32.74 32.66 33.68
N ILE A 185 34.02 32.88 33.35
CA ILE A 185 35.06 31.85 33.45
C ILE A 185 35.99 32.25 34.60
N THR A 186 36.14 31.38 35.61
CA THR A 186 37.06 31.65 36.74
C THR A 186 38.51 31.39 36.35
N GLU A 187 39.47 31.94 37.11
CA GLU A 187 40.92 31.85 36.84
C GLU A 187 41.46 30.41 36.74
N THR A 188 40.69 29.38 37.16
CA THR A 188 41.04 27.96 37.03
C THR A 188 40.63 27.32 35.71
N ASN A 189 40.15 28.11 34.73
CA ASN A 189 39.50 27.63 33.51
C ASN A 189 38.22 26.81 33.78
N GLU A 190 37.66 26.93 34.99
CA GLU A 190 36.35 26.39 35.32
C GLU A 190 35.29 27.51 35.24
N PRO A 191 34.23 27.33 34.45
CA PRO A 191 33.17 28.32 34.31
C PRO A 191 32.40 28.48 35.62
N SER A 192 32.30 29.73 36.06
CA SER A 192 31.46 30.19 37.17
C SER A 192 29.98 29.94 36.85
N MET A 193 29.20 29.70 37.91
CA MET A 193 27.84 29.12 37.84
C MET A 193 26.75 30.11 37.40
N SER A 194 27.06 31.27 36.80
CA SER A 194 26.04 32.28 36.46
C SER A 194 26.28 32.99 35.13
N LEU A 195 25.19 33.16 34.38
CA LEU A 195 25.11 34.06 33.22
C LEU A 195 25.38 35.52 33.65
N GLN A 196 26.03 36.30 32.77
CA GLN A 196 26.24 37.73 32.91
C GLN A 196 25.88 38.48 31.63
N GLU A 197 25.45 39.73 31.78
CA GLU A 197 25.23 40.66 30.68
C GLU A 197 26.39 41.65 30.58
N VAL A 198 26.85 41.92 29.36
CA VAL A 198 27.90 42.89 29.08
C VAL A 198 27.40 43.87 28.02
N SER A 199 27.42 45.15 28.34
CA SER A 199 27.10 46.22 27.40
C SER A 199 28.32 46.52 26.52
N MET A 200 28.14 46.51 25.20
CA MET A 200 29.19 46.78 24.22
C MET A 200 28.76 47.86 23.24
N ARG A 201 29.62 48.85 23.03
CA ARG A 201 29.35 49.99 22.13
C ARG A 201 29.84 49.68 20.73
N ILE A 202 28.97 49.72 19.71
CA ILE A 202 29.42 49.62 18.31
C ILE A 202 30.30 50.83 17.98
N ILE A 203 31.46 50.59 17.38
CA ILE A 203 32.41 51.63 17.00
C ILE A 203 32.44 51.81 15.48
N SER A 204 32.94 52.96 15.04
CA SER A 204 33.07 53.22 13.61
C SER A 204 34.09 52.27 12.97
N HIS A 205 33.93 52.02 11.67
CA HIS A 205 34.90 51.21 10.91
C HIS A 205 36.33 51.77 11.01
N MET A 206 36.48 53.11 10.99
CA MET A 206 37.77 53.78 11.15
C MET A 206 38.38 53.54 12.54
N ASP A 207 37.57 53.57 13.59
CA ASP A 207 38.03 53.29 14.96
C ASP A 207 38.45 51.83 15.11
N CYS A 208 37.79 50.91 14.39
CA CYS A 208 38.17 49.51 14.42
C CYS A 208 39.46 49.22 13.66
N LEU A 209 39.66 49.84 12.49
CA LEU A 209 40.92 49.73 11.72
C LEU A 209 42.15 50.21 12.51
N GLY A 210 41.95 51.13 13.46
CA GLY A 210 42.96 51.59 14.40
C GLY A 210 43.21 50.67 15.60
N SER A 211 42.86 49.38 15.51
CA SER A 211 43.04 48.38 16.56
C SER A 211 43.70 47.10 16.05
N ASP A 212 44.03 46.19 16.96
CA ASP A 212 44.68 44.92 16.68
C ASP A 212 43.81 43.97 15.82
N LEU A 213 42.53 44.29 15.64
CA LEU A 213 41.58 43.56 14.78
C LEU A 213 41.73 43.87 13.29
N ARG A 214 42.58 44.84 12.89
CA ARG A 214 42.76 45.27 11.50
C ARG A 214 42.88 44.12 10.48
N PRO A 215 43.60 43.01 10.73
CA PRO A 215 43.71 41.92 9.77
C PRO A 215 42.40 41.19 9.46
N TYR A 216 41.41 41.26 10.35
CA TYR A 216 40.17 40.47 10.30
C TYR A 216 38.94 41.29 9.87
N ILE A 217 39.08 42.60 9.70
CA ILE A 217 37.97 43.49 9.37
C ILE A 217 37.55 43.31 7.90
N SER A 218 36.25 43.17 7.67
CA SER A 218 35.65 43.09 6.33
C SER A 218 34.28 43.76 6.25
N THR A 219 33.62 43.67 5.10
CA THR A 219 32.27 44.20 4.90
C THR A 219 31.18 43.37 5.59
N THR A 220 31.54 42.20 6.10
CA THR A 220 30.58 41.25 6.70
C THR A 220 30.64 41.18 8.22
N ASN A 221 31.48 42.01 8.82
CA ASN A 221 31.68 42.08 10.26
C ASN A 221 31.75 43.53 10.74
N PHE A 222 31.61 43.72 12.04
CA PHE A 222 31.75 45.01 12.69
C PHE A 222 32.38 44.85 14.06
N CYS A 223 32.79 45.98 14.64
CA CYS A 223 33.45 45.97 15.93
C CYS A 223 32.62 46.66 17.00
N ALA A 224 32.71 46.15 18.21
CA ALA A 224 32.18 46.81 19.39
C ALA A 224 33.24 46.85 20.50
N ARG A 225 33.17 47.88 21.34
CA ARG A 225 34.14 48.17 22.39
C ARG A 225 33.53 47.95 23.77
N LEU A 226 34.32 47.35 24.66
CA LEU A 226 33.99 47.19 26.08
C LEU A 226 34.16 48.52 26.86
N PRO A 227 33.38 48.76 27.93
CA PRO A 227 33.61 49.87 28.86
C PRO A 227 34.95 49.74 29.60
N ASN A 228 35.61 50.88 29.89
CA ASN A 228 36.98 50.94 30.42
C ASN A 228 37.20 50.30 31.81
N ASP A 229 36.14 50.05 32.59
CA ASP A 229 36.22 49.55 33.99
C ASP A 229 35.86 48.05 34.13
N THR A 230 35.83 47.29 33.04
CA THR A 230 35.39 45.88 33.06
C THR A 230 36.57 44.93 33.22
N ASN A 231 36.58 44.08 34.25
CA ASN A 231 37.55 42.99 34.38
C ASN A 231 37.46 42.06 33.16
N ILE A 232 38.56 41.94 32.42
CA ILE A 232 38.63 41.19 31.16
C ILE A 232 38.58 39.69 31.48
N SER A 233 37.45 39.07 31.22
CA SER A 233 37.34 37.62 30.97
C SER A 233 36.75 37.44 29.57
N GLU A 234 37.29 36.51 28.80
CA GLU A 234 37.03 36.35 27.36
C GLU A 234 35.52 36.32 27.04
N LEU A 235 35.11 37.02 25.97
CA LEU A 235 33.77 36.84 25.40
C LEU A 235 33.68 35.44 24.80
N ASN A 236 32.63 34.67 25.11
CA ASN A 236 32.46 33.35 24.52
C ASN A 236 32.15 33.45 23.01
N SER A 237 32.95 32.77 22.18
CA SER A 237 32.72 32.66 20.73
C SER A 237 31.31 32.14 20.42
N GLY A 238 30.71 32.67 19.35
CA GLY A 238 29.34 32.34 18.95
C GLY A 238 28.25 33.04 19.78
N GLY A 239 28.62 33.86 20.77
CA GLY A 239 27.69 34.65 21.59
C GLY A 239 26.95 35.71 20.77
N SER A 240 25.71 36.03 21.13
CA SER A 240 24.90 37.02 20.41
C SER A 240 25.01 38.41 21.01
N LEU A 241 25.30 39.41 20.16
CA LEU A 241 25.05 40.82 20.44
C LEU A 241 23.61 41.15 20.06
N ILE A 242 22.82 41.56 21.05
CA ILE A 242 21.38 41.74 20.94
C ILE A 242 20.96 43.17 21.25
N TYR A 243 19.86 43.60 20.64
CA TYR A 243 19.23 44.90 20.87
C TYR A 243 17.76 44.73 21.23
N ARG A 244 17.28 45.56 22.15
CA ARG A 244 15.85 45.70 22.44
C ARG A 244 15.27 46.77 21.51
N GLY A 245 14.31 46.36 20.68
CA GLY A 245 13.56 47.24 19.79
C GLY A 245 12.54 48.09 20.55
N ASN A 246 11.98 49.09 19.86
CA ASN A 246 10.91 49.94 20.39
C ASN A 246 9.59 49.19 20.63
N ASP A 247 9.48 47.99 20.06
CA ASP A 247 8.37 47.05 20.25
C ASP A 247 8.58 46.10 21.44
N GLU A 248 9.62 46.36 22.25
CA GLU A 248 9.99 45.58 23.43
C GLU A 248 10.49 44.16 23.11
N LEU A 249 10.79 43.86 21.84
CA LEU A 249 11.37 42.59 21.41
C LEU A 249 12.88 42.67 21.28
N TYR A 250 13.56 41.54 21.51
CA TYR A 250 15.00 41.41 21.34
C TYR A 250 15.37 40.85 19.97
N TYR A 251 16.36 41.48 19.35
CA TYR A 251 16.86 41.19 18.01
C TYR A 251 18.35 40.87 18.04
N ILE A 252 18.78 39.84 17.33
CA ILE A 252 20.20 39.53 17.14
C ILE A 252 20.80 40.44 16.05
N ARG A 253 21.91 41.13 16.36
CA ARG A 253 22.68 41.92 15.38
C ARG A 253 24.02 41.30 15.05
N GLY A 254 24.74 40.82 16.06
CA GLY A 254 26.10 40.33 15.92
C GLY A 254 26.27 38.94 16.51
N ILE A 255 27.22 38.18 15.97
CA ILE A 255 27.73 36.94 16.57
C ILE A 255 29.21 37.16 16.89
N VAL A 256 29.64 36.89 18.13
CA VAL A 256 31.05 37.01 18.55
C VAL A 256 31.91 36.11 17.67
N SER A 257 32.78 36.71 16.86
CA SER A 257 33.71 36.02 15.96
C SER A 257 35.12 36.01 16.55
N VAL A 258 35.66 37.19 16.90
CA VAL A 258 36.97 37.33 17.55
C VAL A 258 36.82 38.09 18.87
N ALA A 259 37.15 37.42 19.97
CA ALA A 259 37.13 38.02 21.31
C ALA A 259 38.31 38.99 21.54
N PRO A 260 38.23 39.91 22.53
CA PRO A 260 39.31 40.84 22.84
C PRO A 260 40.59 40.11 23.30
N ILE A 261 41.74 40.53 22.78
CA ILE A 261 43.05 39.98 23.17
C ILE A 261 43.46 40.54 24.55
N PHE A 262 43.87 39.66 25.48
CA PHE A 262 44.48 40.06 26.75
C PHE A 262 45.69 40.99 26.51
N ASN A 263 45.69 42.17 27.14
CA ASN A 263 46.67 43.27 27.02
C ASN A 263 46.46 44.33 25.91
N SER A 264 45.33 44.35 25.19
CA SER A 264 45.03 45.47 24.26
C SER A 264 44.48 46.70 25.00
N THR A 265 45.01 47.89 24.70
CA THR A 265 44.58 49.15 25.34
C THR A 265 43.17 49.62 24.97
N ARG A 266 42.52 48.99 23.98
CA ARG A 266 41.24 49.44 23.40
C ARG A 266 40.09 48.43 23.47
N HIS A 267 40.30 47.23 24.02
CA HIS A 267 39.29 46.19 24.31
C HIS A 267 38.15 46.08 23.27
N ASN A 268 38.51 45.98 21.99
CA ASN A 268 37.55 45.78 20.89
C ASN A 268 37.32 44.28 20.65
N ALA A 269 36.10 43.90 20.26
CA ALA A 269 35.76 42.57 19.74
C ALA A 269 35.16 42.67 18.33
N LEU A 270 35.34 41.61 17.54
CA LEU A 270 34.80 41.47 16.19
C LEU A 270 33.52 40.63 16.20
N PHE A 271 32.49 41.12 15.54
CA PHE A 271 31.20 40.46 15.41
C PHE A 271 30.85 40.21 13.94
N THR A 272 30.41 39.01 13.60
CA THR A 272 29.78 38.73 12.31
C THR A 272 28.42 39.44 12.24
N ASP A 273 28.19 40.24 11.19
CA ASP A 273 26.98 41.06 11.04
C ASP A 273 25.79 40.23 10.55
N VAL A 274 24.94 39.76 11.47
CA VAL A 274 23.81 38.87 11.17
C VAL A 274 22.85 39.49 10.15
N ALA A 275 22.72 40.82 10.14
CA ALA A 275 21.87 41.53 9.20
C ALA A 275 22.29 41.34 7.73
N GLN A 276 23.58 41.07 7.46
CA GLN A 276 24.09 40.80 6.10
C GLN A 276 23.75 39.38 5.62
N TYR A 277 23.42 38.46 6.54
CA TYR A 277 23.19 37.05 6.24
C TYR A 277 21.72 36.64 6.26
N LEU A 278 20.77 37.55 6.48
CA LEU A 278 19.34 37.23 6.59
C LEU A 278 18.81 36.35 5.44
N PRO A 279 19.12 36.62 4.16
CA PRO A 279 18.65 35.75 3.07
C PRO A 279 19.21 34.33 3.16
N TRP A 280 20.50 34.19 3.51
CA TRP A 280 21.15 32.89 3.67
C TRP A 280 20.60 32.14 4.90
N ILE A 281 20.37 32.84 6.01
CA ILE A 281 19.79 32.27 7.23
C ILE A 281 18.40 31.71 6.95
N GLU A 282 17.54 32.45 6.23
CA GLU A 282 16.21 31.96 5.87
C GLU A 282 16.24 30.80 4.88
N ASP A 283 17.15 30.78 3.91
CA ASP A 283 17.30 29.64 2.99
C ASP A 283 17.71 28.36 3.75
N MET A 284 18.70 28.46 4.64
CA MET A 284 19.17 27.31 5.43
C MET A 284 18.15 26.83 6.47
N LYS A 285 17.34 27.73 7.05
CA LYS A 285 16.21 27.37 7.94
C LYS A 285 15.16 26.53 7.21
N ASN A 286 14.91 26.81 5.92
CA ASN A 286 13.84 26.18 5.14
C ASN A 286 14.29 24.99 4.26
N LYS A 287 15.59 24.74 4.14
CA LYS A 287 16.13 23.66 3.31
C LYS A 287 15.78 22.26 3.87
N CYS A 288 15.15 21.41 3.04
CA CYS A 288 14.84 19.99 3.31
C CYS A 288 15.56 19.07 2.31
N GLU A 289 16.37 18.14 2.82
CA GLU A 289 17.05 17.10 2.04
C GLU A 289 16.76 15.73 2.66
N LYS A 290 16.20 14.79 1.89
CA LYS A 290 16.02 13.40 2.31
C LYS A 290 16.95 12.48 1.57
N VAL A 291 17.71 11.67 2.32
CA VAL A 291 18.60 10.65 1.74
C VAL A 291 17.82 9.36 1.51
N ALA A 292 17.70 8.95 0.26
CA ALA A 292 17.09 7.68 -0.12
C ALA A 292 18.14 6.56 -0.14
N ARG A 293 17.86 5.43 0.53
CA ARG A 293 18.76 4.27 0.61
C ARG A 293 18.15 3.05 -0.07
N CYS A 294 19.02 2.18 -0.60
CA CYS A 294 18.62 0.89 -1.14
C CYS A 294 18.31 -0.10 -0.03
N GLU A 295 17.17 -0.77 -0.11
CA GLU A 295 16.89 -1.98 0.64
C GLU A 295 16.97 -3.18 -0.30
N MET A 296 17.91 -4.10 -0.03
CA MET A 296 18.10 -5.29 -0.84
C MET A 296 17.09 -6.37 -0.48
N PHE A 297 16.28 -6.79 -1.45
CA PHE A 297 15.38 -7.93 -1.30
C PHE A 297 15.44 -8.84 -2.53
N ARG A 298 15.82 -10.10 -2.32
CA ARG A 298 15.91 -11.14 -3.37
C ARG A 298 16.59 -10.63 -4.66
N TYR A 299 17.76 -10.03 -4.52
CA TYR A 299 18.60 -9.49 -5.61
C TYR A 299 18.06 -8.24 -6.33
N ARG A 300 16.99 -7.63 -5.82
CA ARG A 300 16.48 -6.33 -6.30
C ARG A 300 16.71 -5.26 -5.25
N CYS A 301 17.12 -4.09 -5.73
CA CYS A 301 17.16 -2.88 -4.91
C CYS A 301 15.77 -2.25 -4.88
N TYR A 302 15.19 -2.12 -3.69
CA TYR A 302 13.98 -1.33 -3.47
C TYR A 302 14.37 -0.03 -2.79
N ILE A 303 14.01 1.08 -3.43
CA ILE A 303 14.21 2.40 -2.85
C ILE A 303 12.85 2.91 -2.44
N THR A 304 12.61 3.01 -1.13
CA THR A 304 11.38 3.57 -0.58
C THR A 304 11.63 4.99 -0.14
N VAL A 305 10.91 5.95 -0.72
CA VAL A 305 10.97 7.35 -0.29
C VAL A 305 9.60 7.83 0.13
N THR A 306 9.48 8.24 1.39
CA THR A 306 8.27 8.86 1.92
C THR A 306 8.48 10.37 2.08
N LEU A 307 7.72 11.16 1.34
CA LEU A 307 7.82 12.62 1.36
C LEU A 307 6.68 13.23 2.17
N ASN A 308 6.98 13.69 3.38
CA ASN A 308 6.02 14.34 4.29
C ASN A 308 6.19 15.88 4.34
N GLU A 309 7.25 16.41 3.72
CA GLU A 309 7.62 17.82 3.81
C GLU A 309 7.62 18.48 2.41
N PRO A 310 7.12 19.72 2.28
CA PRO A 310 7.06 20.43 1.00
C PRO A 310 8.46 20.75 0.47
N ASN A 311 8.64 20.68 -0.86
CA ASN A 311 9.87 21.05 -1.57
C ASN A 311 11.14 20.27 -1.14
N CYS A 312 10.99 19.06 -0.60
CA CYS A 312 12.14 18.29 -0.15
C CYS A 312 12.91 17.69 -1.33
N LYS A 313 14.20 18.00 -1.44
CA LYS A 313 15.08 17.37 -2.43
C LYS A 313 15.42 15.95 -1.98
N ILE A 314 15.15 14.97 -2.84
CA ILE A 314 15.62 13.60 -2.62
C ILE A 314 17.06 13.51 -3.11
N ILE A 315 17.97 13.13 -2.21
CA ILE A 315 19.36 12.82 -2.55
C ILE A 315 19.49 11.31 -2.55
N PHE A 316 19.73 10.73 -3.72
CA PHE A 316 20.10 9.33 -3.83
C PHE A 316 21.61 9.20 -3.61
N THR A 317 22.08 8.39 -2.66
CA THR A 317 23.54 8.23 -2.43
C THR A 317 24.21 7.46 -3.57
N THR A 318 25.53 7.31 -3.56
CA THR A 318 26.33 6.79 -4.70
C THR A 318 26.68 5.30 -4.61
N ASP A 319 26.16 4.55 -3.64
CA ASP A 319 26.46 3.11 -3.46
C ASP A 319 25.83 2.19 -4.55
N PHE A 320 25.35 2.76 -5.65
CA PHE A 320 24.41 2.13 -6.58
C PHE A 320 25.00 1.80 -7.96
N TYR A 321 26.32 1.82 -8.11
CA TYR A 321 26.95 1.75 -9.44
C TYR A 321 26.79 0.42 -10.21
N ASN A 322 26.23 -0.65 -9.62
CA ASN A 322 26.29 -2.00 -10.24
C ASN A 322 25.01 -2.85 -10.17
N GLN A 323 23.81 -2.27 -10.01
CA GLN A 323 22.58 -3.08 -9.93
C GLN A 323 21.71 -2.97 -11.18
N ASN A 324 21.77 -4.01 -12.03
CA ASN A 324 21.02 -4.13 -13.28
C ASN A 324 19.49 -4.30 -13.11
N SER A 325 18.98 -4.34 -11.89
CA SER A 325 17.55 -4.55 -11.59
C SER A 325 17.11 -3.80 -10.33
N ALA A 326 17.06 -2.47 -10.43
CA ALA A 326 16.50 -1.61 -9.39
C ALA A 326 15.00 -1.38 -9.63
N ALA A 327 14.23 -1.38 -8.54
CA ALA A 327 12.84 -0.95 -8.50
C ALA A 327 12.71 0.24 -7.54
N LEU A 328 12.04 1.30 -7.99
CA LEU A 328 11.83 2.50 -7.17
C LEU A 328 10.39 2.51 -6.66
N VAL A 329 10.19 2.65 -5.34
CA VAL A 329 8.88 2.82 -4.72
C VAL A 329 8.80 4.20 -4.08
N LEU A 330 7.97 5.07 -4.64
CA LEU A 330 7.78 6.43 -4.14
C LEU A 330 6.44 6.51 -3.42
N SER A 331 6.44 7.00 -2.18
CA SER A 331 5.25 7.34 -1.41
C SER A 331 5.18 8.86 -1.25
N LEU A 332 4.22 9.48 -1.91
CA LEU A 332 4.04 10.92 -1.94
C LEU A 332 2.94 11.29 -0.94
N ASN A 333 3.34 11.87 0.20
CA ASN A 333 2.49 12.19 1.34
C ASN A 333 2.43 13.71 1.59
N SER A 334 2.66 14.52 0.55
CA SER A 334 2.68 15.98 0.63
C SER A 334 1.94 16.59 -0.55
N MET A 335 1.42 17.82 -0.39
CA MET A 335 0.80 18.65 -1.45
C MET A 335 1.80 19.12 -2.54
N PHE A 336 3.02 18.58 -2.56
CA PHE A 336 4.10 19.03 -3.43
C PHE A 336 4.77 17.84 -4.09
N GLN A 337 4.84 17.86 -5.42
CA GLN A 337 5.43 16.83 -6.25
C GLN A 337 6.97 16.87 -6.17
N PRO A 338 7.68 15.73 -6.00
CA PRO A 338 9.14 15.73 -5.96
C PRO A 338 9.77 15.92 -7.33
N ASP A 339 10.93 16.59 -7.33
CA ASP A 339 11.84 16.56 -8.47
C ASP A 339 12.58 15.20 -8.51
N LEU A 340 12.22 14.37 -9.50
CA LEU A 340 12.84 13.06 -9.75
C LEU A 340 14.05 13.12 -10.71
N SER A 341 14.52 14.32 -11.07
CA SER A 341 15.66 14.50 -11.98
C SER A 341 16.95 13.84 -11.47
N ASP A 342 17.22 13.89 -10.15
CA ASP A 342 18.39 13.23 -9.55
C ASP A 342 18.30 11.69 -9.65
N ALA A 343 17.09 11.13 -9.51
CA ALA A 343 16.84 9.70 -9.71
C ALA A 343 17.14 9.28 -11.15
N ALA A 344 16.67 10.04 -12.13
CA ALA A 344 16.89 9.75 -13.55
C ALA A 344 18.38 9.75 -13.93
N VAL A 345 19.17 10.65 -13.34
CA VAL A 345 20.62 10.74 -13.61
C VAL A 345 21.38 9.59 -12.95
N LYS A 346 21.04 9.24 -11.71
CA LYS A 346 21.75 8.24 -10.91
C LYS A 346 21.38 6.80 -11.26
N PHE A 347 20.13 6.53 -11.61
CA PHE A 347 19.64 5.18 -11.92
C PHE A 347 19.42 4.97 -13.41
N LYS A 348 20.51 4.98 -14.18
CA LYS A 348 20.47 4.74 -15.65
C LYS A 348 19.83 3.39 -16.03
N HIS A 349 19.81 2.42 -15.12
CA HIS A 349 19.23 1.08 -15.31
C HIS A 349 17.85 0.89 -14.63
N LEU A 350 17.21 1.96 -14.14
CA LEU A 350 15.88 1.86 -13.54
C LEU A 350 14.86 1.46 -14.60
N LYS A 351 14.22 0.30 -14.41
CA LYS A 351 13.21 -0.24 -15.32
C LYS A 351 11.82 -0.29 -14.71
N GLU A 352 11.72 -0.41 -13.40
CA GLU A 352 10.45 -0.57 -12.69
C GLU A 352 10.26 0.57 -11.68
N VAL A 353 9.13 1.26 -11.75
CA VAL A 353 8.77 2.33 -10.80
C VAL A 353 7.35 2.13 -10.30
N LYS A 354 7.18 2.20 -8.98
CA LYS A 354 5.88 2.27 -8.31
C LYS A 354 5.75 3.63 -7.63
N ILE A 355 4.65 4.32 -7.88
CA ILE A 355 4.29 5.60 -7.27
C ILE A 355 2.99 5.39 -6.49
N ILE A 356 2.98 5.78 -5.23
CA ILE A 356 1.82 5.81 -4.34
C ILE A 356 1.60 7.27 -3.98
N VAL A 357 0.41 7.80 -4.27
CA VAL A 357 0.05 9.19 -3.97
C VAL A 357 -1.03 9.20 -2.91
N GLU A 358 -0.67 9.54 -1.67
CA GLU A 358 -1.56 9.45 -0.51
C GLU A 358 -2.52 10.64 -0.37
N PHE A 359 -2.36 11.73 -1.12
CA PHE A 359 -3.29 12.85 -1.09
C PHE A 359 -4.15 12.90 -2.36
N GLU A 360 -5.34 13.49 -2.29
CA GLU A 360 -6.26 13.71 -3.43
C GLU A 360 -5.66 14.74 -4.41
N GLU A 361 -4.56 14.38 -5.08
CA GLU A 361 -3.87 15.27 -6.00
C GLU A 361 -3.57 14.63 -7.36
N VAL A 362 -3.33 15.54 -8.30
CA VAL A 362 -3.03 15.31 -9.70
C VAL A 362 -1.57 14.90 -9.84
N LEU A 363 -1.30 13.74 -10.45
CA LEU A 363 0.06 13.35 -10.80
C LEU A 363 0.50 14.11 -12.06
N ASP A 364 1.40 15.09 -11.88
CA ASP A 364 1.87 15.96 -12.96
C ASP A 364 2.90 15.26 -13.87
N ARG A 365 2.88 15.62 -15.16
CA ARG A 365 3.85 15.20 -16.17
C ARG A 365 5.28 15.55 -15.76
N SER A 366 5.49 16.71 -15.14
CA SER A 366 6.83 17.16 -14.72
C SER A 366 7.51 16.19 -13.73
N THR A 367 6.72 15.56 -12.85
CA THR A 367 7.19 14.54 -11.91
C THR A 367 7.71 13.30 -12.63
N ILE A 368 7.04 12.88 -13.69
CA ILE A 368 7.28 11.60 -14.36
C ILE A 368 8.29 11.72 -15.51
N THR A 369 8.38 12.90 -16.15
CA THR A 369 9.27 13.18 -17.30
C THR A 369 10.71 12.69 -17.10
N PRO A 370 11.34 12.84 -15.91
CA PRO A 370 12.68 12.32 -15.69
C PRO A 370 12.81 10.80 -15.90
N LEU A 371 11.73 10.04 -15.71
CA LEU A 371 11.71 8.58 -15.73
C LEU A 371 11.53 7.96 -17.14
N LYS A 372 11.82 8.68 -18.22
CA LYS A 372 11.58 8.26 -19.63
C LYS A 372 12.16 6.91 -20.09
N ASN A 373 13.08 6.30 -19.34
CA ASN A 373 13.75 5.05 -19.70
C ASN A 373 13.14 3.79 -19.05
N ILE A 374 12.10 3.96 -18.22
CA ILE A 374 11.46 2.86 -17.52
C ILE A 374 10.61 2.01 -18.48
N GLU A 375 10.44 0.74 -18.13
CA GLU A 375 9.64 -0.24 -18.88
C GLU A 375 8.35 -0.60 -18.14
N PHE A 376 8.32 -0.46 -16.82
CA PHE A 376 7.15 -0.72 -15.99
C PHE A 376 6.87 0.44 -15.02
N LEU A 377 5.64 0.94 -15.06
CA LEU A 377 5.11 1.95 -14.14
C LEU A 377 3.86 1.42 -13.44
N SER A 378 3.84 1.50 -12.11
CA SER A 378 2.66 1.23 -11.28
C SER A 378 2.28 2.49 -10.50
N ILE A 379 1.06 2.97 -10.65
CA ILE A 379 0.52 4.12 -9.92
C ILE A 379 -0.64 3.67 -9.04
N VAL A 380 -0.62 4.06 -7.77
CA VAL A 380 -1.68 3.78 -6.80
C VAL A 380 -2.12 5.11 -6.18
N LEU A 381 -3.39 5.46 -6.37
CA LEU A 381 -4.00 6.68 -5.80
C LEU A 381 -5.02 6.30 -4.71
N PRO A 382 -4.63 5.78 -3.53
CA PRO A 382 -5.54 5.19 -2.55
C PRO A 382 -6.75 6.04 -2.15
N ASN A 383 -6.61 7.38 -2.18
CA ASN A 383 -7.68 8.31 -1.83
C ASN A 383 -8.49 8.83 -3.03
N GLY A 384 -8.22 8.30 -4.23
CA GLY A 384 -8.79 8.82 -5.47
C GLY A 384 -8.01 10.04 -5.96
N GLY A 385 -7.70 10.06 -7.25
CA GLY A 385 -7.11 11.21 -7.91
C GLY A 385 -7.30 11.13 -9.42
N GLU A 386 -7.11 12.26 -10.09
CA GLU A 386 -7.21 12.36 -11.55
C GLU A 386 -5.80 12.36 -12.14
N ILE A 387 -5.60 11.59 -13.20
CA ILE A 387 -4.41 11.69 -14.03
C ILE A 387 -4.78 12.56 -15.24
N PRO A 388 -4.15 13.74 -15.40
CA PRO A 388 -4.40 14.60 -16.54
C PRO A 388 -4.04 13.93 -17.87
N ALA A 389 -4.65 14.42 -18.94
CA ALA A 389 -4.19 14.11 -20.28
C ALA A 389 -2.69 14.43 -20.43
N HIS A 390 -2.01 13.68 -21.29
CA HIS A 390 -0.59 13.87 -21.61
C HIS A 390 0.42 13.60 -20.48
N THR A 391 -0.01 13.17 -19.29
CA THR A 391 0.90 12.86 -18.17
C THR A 391 1.97 11.84 -18.54
N PHE A 392 1.68 10.91 -19.45
CA PHE A 392 2.58 9.82 -19.84
C PHE A 392 3.28 10.02 -21.19
N ASP A 393 3.11 11.16 -21.85
CA ASP A 393 3.56 11.37 -23.23
C ASP A 393 5.07 11.12 -23.44
N ASP A 394 5.89 11.38 -22.42
CA ASP A 394 7.35 11.22 -22.49
C ASP A 394 7.83 9.78 -22.18
N LEU A 395 6.95 8.88 -21.75
CA LEU A 395 7.30 7.51 -21.36
C LEU A 395 7.24 6.52 -22.54
N THR A 396 7.84 6.86 -23.66
CA THR A 396 7.70 6.08 -24.92
C THR A 396 8.29 4.66 -24.87
N ASN A 397 9.13 4.36 -23.87
CA ASN A 397 9.74 3.03 -23.66
C ASN A 397 8.89 2.09 -22.80
N LEU A 398 7.76 2.58 -22.29
CA LEU A 398 6.93 1.81 -21.37
C LEU A 398 6.34 0.58 -22.06
N LEU A 399 6.54 -0.60 -21.45
CA LEU A 399 6.00 -1.88 -21.89
C LEU A 399 4.78 -2.27 -21.04
N LYS A 400 4.77 -1.88 -19.76
CA LYS A 400 3.71 -2.19 -18.82
C LYS A 400 3.30 -0.97 -18.02
N ILE A 401 1.99 -0.75 -17.92
CA ILE A 401 1.44 0.24 -16.99
C ILE A 401 0.35 -0.40 -16.12
N LYS A 402 0.40 -0.09 -14.83
CA LYS A 402 -0.64 -0.46 -13.87
C LYS A 402 -1.11 0.78 -13.14
N ILE A 403 -2.42 1.03 -13.15
CA ILE A 403 -3.02 2.19 -12.51
C ILE A 403 -4.18 1.73 -11.65
N GLN A 404 -4.19 2.14 -10.37
CA GLN A 404 -5.19 1.72 -9.38
C GLN A 404 -5.81 2.91 -8.65
N TYR A 405 -7.12 2.88 -8.41
CA TYR A 405 -7.85 3.93 -7.68
C TYR A 405 -7.90 5.30 -8.38
N ASN A 406 -7.90 5.31 -9.71
CA ASN A 406 -7.84 6.55 -10.50
C ASN A 406 -9.21 7.00 -11.03
N ARG A 407 -9.29 8.23 -11.52
CA ARG A 407 -10.38 8.71 -12.38
C ARG A 407 -9.76 9.16 -13.70
N PHE A 408 -10.35 8.76 -14.83
CA PHE A 408 -9.92 9.18 -16.16
C PHE A 408 -11.05 9.94 -16.85
N THR A 409 -10.70 11.03 -17.55
CA THR A 409 -11.65 11.94 -18.21
C THR A 409 -11.33 12.16 -19.69
N ASP A 410 -10.21 11.64 -20.21
CA ASP A 410 -9.69 11.98 -21.54
C ASP A 410 -9.26 10.75 -22.37
N ASP A 411 -9.54 10.79 -23.68
CA ASP A 411 -9.25 9.77 -24.69
C ASP A 411 -7.74 9.69 -25.06
N GLY A 412 -6.96 10.73 -24.77
CA GLY A 412 -5.57 10.87 -25.19
C GLY A 412 -4.51 10.37 -24.22
N LEU A 413 -4.90 9.83 -23.05
CA LEU A 413 -3.98 9.59 -21.93
C LEU A 413 -2.81 8.63 -22.27
N PHE A 414 -3.05 7.64 -23.13
CA PHE A 414 -2.06 6.61 -23.47
C PHE A 414 -1.57 6.68 -24.92
N GLU A 415 -2.00 7.68 -25.70
CA GLU A 415 -1.84 7.71 -27.16
C GLU A 415 -0.36 7.68 -27.62
N LYS A 416 0.56 8.21 -26.82
CA LYS A 416 2.01 8.24 -27.12
C LYS A 416 2.76 6.97 -26.67
N LEU A 417 2.12 6.06 -25.96
CA LEU A 417 2.75 4.86 -25.41
C LEU A 417 2.77 3.71 -26.43
N LEU A 418 3.52 3.89 -27.52
CA LEU A 418 3.48 3.00 -28.70
C LEU A 418 4.06 1.59 -28.46
N ASN A 419 4.80 1.40 -27.37
CA ASN A 419 5.45 0.13 -27.04
C ASN A 419 4.71 -0.69 -25.98
N LEU A 420 3.55 -0.23 -25.51
CA LEU A 420 2.83 -0.91 -24.44
C LEU A 420 2.36 -2.31 -24.85
N GLU A 421 2.68 -3.30 -24.02
CA GLU A 421 2.26 -4.69 -24.18
C GLU A 421 1.23 -5.10 -23.11
N GLU A 422 1.28 -4.52 -21.91
CA GLU A 422 0.38 -4.83 -20.81
C GLU A 422 -0.21 -3.56 -20.18
N MET A 423 -1.53 -3.49 -20.07
CA MET A 423 -2.22 -2.41 -19.38
C MET A 423 -3.19 -2.95 -18.33
N VAL A 424 -3.02 -2.50 -17.09
CA VAL A 424 -3.90 -2.85 -15.96
C VAL A 424 -4.52 -1.58 -15.40
N LEU A 425 -5.80 -1.36 -15.64
CA LEU A 425 -6.60 -0.25 -15.10
C LEU A 425 -7.65 -0.83 -14.14
N SER A 426 -7.29 -1.01 -12.87
CA SER A 426 -8.13 -1.73 -11.89
C SER A 426 -8.50 -0.85 -10.70
N LEU A 427 -9.49 -1.27 -9.90
CA LEU A 427 -9.83 -0.64 -8.62
C LEU A 427 -10.14 0.86 -8.70
N SER A 428 -10.60 1.36 -9.85
CA SER A 428 -10.65 2.79 -10.17
C SER A 428 -12.09 3.36 -10.18
N ASN A 429 -13.10 2.62 -9.71
CA ASN A 429 -14.50 3.04 -9.71
C ASN A 429 -15.00 3.57 -11.08
N LEU A 430 -14.34 3.20 -12.18
CA LEU A 430 -14.63 3.72 -13.52
C LEU A 430 -16.02 3.24 -13.93
N GLN A 431 -16.92 4.17 -14.23
CA GLN A 431 -18.28 3.84 -14.67
C GLN A 431 -18.39 3.76 -16.20
N THR A 432 -17.57 4.57 -16.88
CA THR A 432 -17.50 4.70 -18.34
C THR A 432 -16.04 4.73 -18.75
N LEU A 433 -15.77 4.29 -19.97
CA LEU A 433 -14.47 4.43 -20.61
C LEU A 433 -14.59 5.33 -21.85
N PRO A 434 -13.56 6.14 -22.14
CA PRO A 434 -13.30 6.69 -23.47
C PRO A 434 -13.56 5.70 -24.60
N GLU A 435 -14.14 6.18 -25.70
CA GLU A 435 -14.53 5.33 -26.84
C GLU A 435 -13.32 4.62 -27.44
N ARG A 436 -12.18 5.31 -27.52
CA ARG A 436 -10.94 4.85 -28.14
C ARG A 436 -9.77 4.94 -27.16
N LEU A 437 -9.97 4.51 -25.92
CA LEU A 437 -8.98 4.60 -24.83
C LEU A 437 -7.59 4.07 -25.19
N PHE A 438 -7.52 3.01 -26.01
CA PHE A 438 -6.28 2.32 -26.36
C PHE A 438 -5.76 2.68 -27.76
N LYS A 439 -6.22 3.80 -28.33
CA LYS A 439 -5.79 4.24 -29.66
C LYS A 439 -4.26 4.32 -29.76
N ASN A 440 -3.70 3.87 -30.88
CA ASN A 440 -2.27 3.73 -31.17
C ASN A 440 -1.50 2.68 -30.31
N ASN A 441 -2.09 2.09 -29.27
CA ASN A 441 -1.44 1.06 -28.46
C ASN A 441 -1.61 -0.35 -29.09
N SER A 442 -1.17 -0.50 -30.35
CA SER A 442 -1.37 -1.72 -31.16
C SER A 442 -0.56 -2.94 -30.69
N LYS A 443 0.46 -2.74 -29.84
CA LYS A 443 1.28 -3.83 -29.26
C LYS A 443 0.67 -4.48 -28.01
N LEU A 444 -0.45 -3.97 -27.50
CA LEU A 444 -1.11 -4.52 -26.32
C LEU A 444 -1.46 -6.00 -26.54
N LYS A 445 -0.99 -6.84 -25.62
CA LYS A 445 -1.26 -8.27 -25.52
C LYS A 445 -2.19 -8.58 -24.35
N LEU A 446 -2.13 -7.80 -23.27
CA LEU A 446 -2.97 -7.95 -22.08
C LEU A 446 -3.63 -6.63 -21.72
N ILE A 447 -4.95 -6.66 -21.55
CA ILE A 447 -5.72 -5.57 -20.99
C ILE A 447 -6.53 -6.10 -19.81
N ASP A 448 -6.34 -5.49 -18.64
CA ASP A 448 -7.12 -5.77 -17.43
C ASP A 448 -7.86 -4.51 -16.98
N LEU A 449 -9.19 -4.56 -17.07
CA LEU A 449 -10.16 -3.54 -16.67
C LEU A 449 -10.94 -3.97 -15.42
N SER A 450 -10.44 -4.95 -14.68
CA SER A 450 -11.17 -5.59 -13.58
C SER A 450 -11.33 -4.70 -12.36
N TYR A 451 -12.33 -4.98 -11.52
CA TYR A 451 -12.62 -4.27 -10.28
C TYR A 451 -12.92 -2.77 -10.50
N ASN A 452 -13.75 -2.47 -11.50
CA ASN A 452 -14.29 -1.13 -11.72
C ASN A 452 -15.83 -1.16 -11.56
N ARG A 453 -16.54 -0.18 -12.13
CA ARG A 453 -18.00 -0.12 -12.15
C ARG A 453 -18.51 0.08 -13.57
N ILE A 454 -17.78 -0.45 -14.56
CA ILE A 454 -18.03 -0.18 -15.97
C ILE A 454 -19.37 -0.78 -16.35
N LYS A 455 -20.25 0.05 -16.91
CA LYS A 455 -21.62 -0.36 -17.27
C LYS A 455 -21.76 -0.77 -18.73
N ASN A 456 -21.02 -0.10 -19.62
CA ASN A 456 -21.04 -0.31 -21.05
C ASN A 456 -19.63 -0.17 -21.62
N LEU A 457 -19.38 -0.87 -22.74
CA LEU A 457 -18.17 -0.73 -23.54
C LEU A 457 -18.56 -0.23 -24.93
N SER A 458 -17.72 0.63 -25.51
CA SER A 458 -17.84 0.99 -26.92
C SER A 458 -17.46 -0.18 -27.82
N GLU A 459 -18.08 -0.30 -28.99
CA GLU A 459 -17.66 -1.26 -30.02
C GLU A 459 -16.28 -0.95 -30.61
N HIS A 460 -15.83 0.31 -30.53
CA HIS A 460 -14.53 0.76 -31.03
C HIS A 460 -13.40 0.67 -30.00
N LEU A 461 -13.68 0.19 -28.78
CA LEU A 461 -12.71 0.23 -27.68
C LEU A 461 -11.42 -0.54 -27.98
N PHE A 462 -11.53 -1.69 -28.65
CA PHE A 462 -10.39 -2.57 -28.99
C PHE A 462 -10.08 -2.60 -30.49
N GLU A 463 -10.48 -1.56 -31.25
CA GLU A 463 -10.46 -1.54 -32.72
C GLU A 463 -9.05 -1.74 -33.31
N GLU A 464 -8.00 -1.26 -32.63
CA GLU A 464 -6.60 -1.30 -33.10
C GLU A 464 -5.75 -2.40 -32.44
N GLN A 465 -6.30 -3.14 -31.47
CA GLN A 465 -5.57 -4.08 -30.62
C GLN A 465 -5.45 -5.48 -31.26
N GLN A 466 -4.82 -5.56 -32.44
CA GLN A 466 -4.69 -6.83 -33.18
C GLN A 466 -3.86 -7.90 -32.46
N ASN A 467 -2.96 -7.48 -31.56
CA ASN A 467 -2.09 -8.35 -30.78
C ASN A 467 -2.69 -8.78 -29.44
N LEU A 468 -3.91 -8.36 -29.11
CA LEU A 468 -4.55 -8.68 -27.84
C LEU A 468 -4.71 -10.19 -27.70
N GLU A 469 -4.18 -10.75 -26.61
CA GLU A 469 -4.24 -12.18 -26.29
C GLU A 469 -5.11 -12.45 -25.06
N VAL A 470 -5.09 -11.56 -24.07
CA VAL A 470 -5.80 -11.70 -22.80
C VAL A 470 -6.59 -10.44 -22.49
N LEU A 471 -7.88 -10.61 -22.21
CA LEU A 471 -8.78 -9.54 -21.79
C LEU A 471 -9.49 -9.91 -20.49
N GLU A 472 -9.23 -9.14 -19.44
CA GLU A 472 -9.89 -9.28 -18.15
C GLU A 472 -10.79 -8.08 -17.89
N ILE A 473 -12.09 -8.30 -17.67
CA ILE A 473 -13.08 -7.27 -17.33
C ILE A 473 -13.91 -7.76 -16.14
N ASN A 474 -13.23 -8.36 -15.16
CA ASN A 474 -13.86 -9.02 -14.04
C ASN A 474 -14.42 -8.00 -13.04
N VAL A 475 -15.46 -8.35 -12.28
CA VAL A 475 -15.97 -7.51 -11.19
C VAL A 475 -16.30 -6.09 -11.67
N ASN A 476 -17.24 -5.99 -12.61
CA ASN A 476 -17.77 -4.75 -13.18
C ASN A 476 -19.31 -4.78 -13.15
N GLU A 477 -19.97 -3.80 -13.77
CA GLU A 477 -21.44 -3.67 -13.80
C GLU A 477 -22.02 -3.90 -15.20
N LEU A 478 -21.29 -4.58 -16.10
CA LEU A 478 -21.69 -4.77 -17.49
C LEU A 478 -22.98 -5.57 -17.57
N SER A 479 -23.98 -5.05 -18.27
CA SER A 479 -25.25 -5.77 -18.50
C SER A 479 -25.32 -6.45 -19.87
N THR A 480 -24.57 -5.94 -20.85
CA THR A 480 -24.48 -6.47 -22.22
C THR A 480 -23.09 -6.18 -22.80
N LEU A 481 -22.79 -6.78 -23.96
CA LEU A 481 -21.59 -6.49 -24.76
C LEU A 481 -22.03 -6.10 -26.18
N PRO A 482 -21.36 -5.14 -26.85
CA PRO A 482 -21.59 -4.91 -28.28
C PRO A 482 -21.20 -6.15 -29.10
N GLU A 483 -21.98 -6.48 -30.13
CA GLU A 483 -21.76 -7.71 -30.93
C GLU A 483 -20.39 -7.72 -31.63
N ASN A 484 -19.92 -6.56 -32.09
CA ASN A 484 -18.70 -6.43 -32.90
C ASN A 484 -17.46 -6.05 -32.11
N ILE A 485 -17.52 -6.00 -30.77
CA ILE A 485 -16.43 -5.47 -29.92
C ILE A 485 -15.09 -6.20 -30.09
N PHE A 486 -15.10 -7.46 -30.53
CA PHE A 486 -13.89 -8.28 -30.73
C PHE A 486 -13.54 -8.58 -32.19
N THR A 487 -14.17 -7.89 -33.15
CA THR A 487 -14.02 -8.13 -34.60
C THR A 487 -12.56 -8.04 -35.07
N ASN A 488 -11.78 -7.13 -34.47
CA ASN A 488 -10.40 -6.82 -34.87
C ASN A 488 -9.32 -7.44 -33.98
N ASN A 489 -9.66 -8.42 -33.12
CA ASN A 489 -8.73 -9.04 -32.18
C ASN A 489 -8.50 -10.54 -32.49
N PRO A 490 -7.94 -10.90 -33.65
CA PRO A 490 -7.83 -12.31 -34.10
C PRO A 490 -6.89 -13.16 -33.21
N ASN A 491 -6.04 -12.52 -32.40
CA ASN A 491 -5.11 -13.19 -31.51
C ASN A 491 -5.66 -13.43 -30.09
N LEU A 492 -6.92 -13.05 -29.81
CA LEU A 492 -7.52 -13.21 -28.49
C LEU A 492 -7.59 -14.70 -28.12
N LYS A 493 -6.96 -15.06 -26.99
CA LYS A 493 -6.86 -16.43 -26.45
C LYS A 493 -7.72 -16.61 -25.20
N GLU A 494 -7.85 -15.57 -24.39
CA GLU A 494 -8.51 -15.66 -23.09
C GLU A 494 -9.35 -14.40 -22.84
N ILE A 495 -10.60 -14.63 -22.46
CA ILE A 495 -11.51 -13.57 -22.01
C ILE A 495 -12.12 -13.96 -20.67
N SER A 496 -12.09 -13.01 -19.74
CA SER A 496 -12.73 -13.15 -18.44
C SER A 496 -13.69 -11.99 -18.18
N LEU A 497 -14.96 -12.34 -18.02
CA LEU A 497 -16.12 -11.49 -17.72
C LEU A 497 -16.71 -11.85 -16.35
N TYR A 498 -15.93 -12.51 -15.49
CA TYR A 498 -16.36 -13.01 -14.19
C TYR A 498 -16.98 -11.90 -13.34
N ARG A 499 -18.11 -12.19 -12.69
CA ARG A 499 -18.78 -11.28 -11.75
C ARG A 499 -19.17 -9.94 -12.40
N ASN A 500 -20.05 -10.00 -13.40
CA ASN A 500 -20.73 -8.85 -14.01
C ASN A 500 -22.26 -9.03 -13.88
N ASN A 501 -23.03 -8.20 -14.59
CA ASN A 501 -24.49 -8.27 -14.65
C ASN A 501 -24.99 -8.74 -16.03
N ILE A 502 -24.16 -9.47 -16.78
CA ILE A 502 -24.44 -9.79 -18.20
C ILE A 502 -25.62 -10.74 -18.26
N ASN A 503 -26.68 -10.36 -18.96
CA ASN A 503 -27.90 -11.18 -19.08
C ASN A 503 -27.97 -11.99 -20.39
N ASN A 504 -27.27 -11.56 -21.44
CA ASN A 504 -27.23 -12.23 -22.74
C ASN A 504 -25.87 -12.02 -23.41
N LEU A 505 -25.44 -12.99 -24.21
CA LEU A 505 -24.25 -12.92 -25.05
C LEU A 505 -24.67 -12.77 -26.53
N PRO A 506 -24.13 -11.80 -27.30
CA PRO A 506 -24.42 -11.68 -28.72
C PRO A 506 -24.01 -12.92 -29.51
N ARG A 507 -24.80 -13.30 -30.53
CA ARG A 507 -24.58 -14.53 -31.31
C ARG A 507 -23.22 -14.55 -32.03
N LEU A 508 -22.75 -13.39 -32.50
CA LEU A 508 -21.52 -13.28 -33.27
C LEU A 508 -20.31 -12.80 -32.46
N LEU A 509 -20.43 -12.73 -31.13
CA LEU A 509 -19.45 -12.10 -30.25
C LEU A 509 -18.00 -12.57 -30.47
N PHE A 510 -17.79 -13.87 -30.70
CA PHE A 510 -16.46 -14.48 -30.84
C PHE A 510 -16.12 -14.96 -32.26
N ARG A 511 -16.90 -14.56 -33.28
CA ARG A 511 -16.80 -15.07 -34.65
C ARG A 511 -15.38 -14.95 -35.24
N ASN A 512 -14.68 -13.86 -34.92
CA ASN A 512 -13.37 -13.56 -35.51
C ASN A 512 -12.19 -14.04 -34.64
N ASN A 513 -12.43 -14.50 -33.41
CA ASN A 513 -11.39 -14.84 -32.44
C ASN A 513 -11.03 -16.34 -32.51
N THR A 514 -10.57 -16.79 -33.67
CA THR A 514 -10.32 -18.24 -33.93
C THR A 514 -9.31 -18.90 -33.00
N LYS A 515 -8.44 -18.12 -32.34
CA LYS A 515 -7.46 -18.57 -31.33
C LYS A 515 -7.98 -18.60 -29.89
N LEU A 516 -9.27 -18.33 -29.68
CA LEU A 516 -9.88 -18.29 -28.35
C LEU A 516 -9.85 -19.67 -27.70
N ARG A 517 -9.24 -19.75 -26.51
CA ARG A 517 -9.02 -20.99 -25.73
C ARG A 517 -9.79 -21.01 -24.42
N LYS A 518 -9.98 -19.86 -23.77
CA LYS A 518 -10.62 -19.80 -22.45
C LYS A 518 -11.65 -18.68 -22.37
N VAL A 519 -12.82 -19.03 -21.84
CA VAL A 519 -13.93 -18.10 -21.63
C VAL A 519 -14.45 -18.28 -20.22
N PHE A 520 -14.32 -17.24 -19.40
CA PHE A 520 -14.82 -17.20 -18.03
C PHE A 520 -15.94 -16.17 -17.91
N CYS A 521 -17.18 -16.64 -17.78
CA CYS A 521 -18.39 -15.81 -17.65
C CYS A 521 -19.17 -16.14 -16.36
N ALA A 522 -18.50 -16.72 -15.38
CA ALA A 522 -19.14 -17.11 -14.13
C ALA A 522 -19.64 -15.92 -13.30
N VAL A 523 -20.69 -16.14 -12.50
CA VAL A 523 -21.33 -15.12 -11.66
C VAL A 523 -21.86 -13.96 -12.50
N ASN A 524 -22.80 -14.25 -13.38
CA ASN A 524 -23.50 -13.26 -14.22
C ASN A 524 -25.01 -13.51 -14.15
N GLU A 525 -25.78 -12.87 -15.03
CA GLU A 525 -27.23 -13.04 -15.12
C GLU A 525 -27.68 -13.78 -16.40
N ILE A 526 -26.78 -14.52 -17.04
CA ILE A 526 -27.00 -15.08 -18.38
C ILE A 526 -28.17 -16.05 -18.37
N THR A 527 -29.19 -15.79 -19.19
CA THR A 527 -30.40 -16.62 -19.29
C THR A 527 -30.34 -17.65 -20.42
N GLU A 528 -29.62 -17.35 -21.49
CA GLU A 528 -29.46 -18.23 -22.65
C GLU A 528 -28.08 -18.08 -23.31
N ILE A 529 -27.66 -19.10 -24.05
CA ILE A 529 -26.44 -19.09 -24.86
C ILE A 529 -26.85 -19.29 -26.32
N PRO A 530 -26.44 -18.42 -27.26
CA PRO A 530 -26.68 -18.65 -28.67
C PRO A 530 -25.98 -19.93 -29.17
N GLU A 531 -26.66 -20.74 -29.97
CA GLU A 531 -26.13 -22.03 -30.47
C GLU A 531 -24.81 -21.88 -31.25
N ASP A 532 -24.68 -20.84 -32.08
CA ASP A 532 -23.48 -20.60 -32.90
C ASP A 532 -22.37 -19.80 -32.17
N LEU A 533 -22.51 -19.49 -30.88
CA LEU A 533 -21.61 -18.56 -30.17
C LEU A 533 -20.12 -18.94 -30.32
N PHE A 534 -19.81 -20.24 -30.26
CA PHE A 534 -18.43 -20.75 -30.31
C PHE A 534 -18.03 -21.41 -31.63
N LYS A 535 -18.88 -21.31 -32.66
CA LYS A 535 -18.74 -22.07 -33.93
C LYS A 535 -17.36 -21.99 -34.58
N GLU A 536 -16.75 -20.81 -34.55
CA GLU A 536 -15.43 -20.56 -35.17
C GLU A 536 -14.24 -20.78 -34.21
N ASN A 537 -14.49 -20.96 -32.90
CA ASN A 537 -13.48 -21.06 -31.85
C ASN A 537 -13.06 -22.51 -31.61
N ARG A 538 -12.46 -23.15 -32.62
CA ARG A 538 -12.08 -24.58 -32.58
C ARG A 538 -11.01 -24.94 -31.55
N ASP A 539 -10.28 -23.92 -31.08
CA ASP A 539 -9.24 -24.05 -30.06
C ASP A 539 -9.76 -23.89 -28.62
N LEU A 540 -11.08 -23.79 -28.43
CA LEU A 540 -11.68 -23.64 -27.10
C LEU A 540 -11.34 -24.85 -26.19
N GLU A 541 -10.77 -24.56 -25.02
CA GLU A 541 -10.32 -25.55 -24.03
C GLU A 541 -11.09 -25.44 -22.72
N ILE A 542 -11.46 -24.24 -22.28
CA ILE A 542 -12.14 -24.01 -21.00
C ILE A 542 -13.33 -23.08 -21.19
N LEU A 543 -14.50 -23.53 -20.75
CA LEU A 543 -15.68 -22.70 -20.57
C LEU A 543 -16.16 -22.77 -19.12
N ASP A 544 -16.18 -21.62 -18.45
CA ASP A 544 -16.79 -21.47 -17.13
C ASP A 544 -17.95 -20.48 -17.20
N ILE A 545 -19.18 -20.98 -17.03
CA ILE A 545 -20.40 -20.17 -16.97
C ILE A 545 -21.19 -20.48 -15.68
N LYS A 546 -20.48 -20.87 -14.63
CA LYS A 546 -21.02 -21.13 -13.30
C LYS A 546 -21.83 -19.95 -12.76
N SER A 547 -22.83 -20.21 -11.92
CA SER A 547 -23.57 -19.15 -11.20
C SER A 547 -24.22 -18.14 -12.17
N ASN A 548 -25.04 -18.65 -13.08
CA ASN A 548 -25.84 -17.87 -14.02
C ASN A 548 -27.33 -18.26 -13.90
N LYS A 549 -28.17 -17.87 -14.87
CA LYS A 549 -29.63 -18.11 -14.87
C LYS A 549 -30.06 -19.05 -15.99
N LEU A 550 -29.14 -19.85 -16.57
CA LEU A 550 -29.40 -20.74 -17.71
C LEU A 550 -30.46 -21.80 -17.38
N THR A 551 -31.44 -21.99 -18.27
CA THR A 551 -32.49 -23.02 -18.13
C THR A 551 -32.37 -24.15 -19.15
N ILE A 552 -31.84 -23.85 -20.33
CA ILE A 552 -31.73 -24.76 -21.48
C ILE A 552 -30.30 -24.68 -22.03
N LEU A 553 -29.80 -25.80 -22.53
CA LEU A 553 -28.52 -25.89 -23.24
C LEU A 553 -28.79 -26.12 -24.74
N PRO A 554 -28.22 -25.31 -25.67
CA PRO A 554 -28.37 -25.55 -27.10
C PRO A 554 -27.70 -26.86 -27.52
N GLU A 555 -28.35 -27.64 -28.40
CA GLU A 555 -27.89 -28.98 -28.80
C GLU A 555 -26.50 -28.95 -29.45
N HIS A 556 -26.21 -27.93 -30.26
CA HIS A 556 -24.98 -27.85 -31.06
C HIS A 556 -23.98 -26.80 -30.56
N LEU A 557 -24.10 -26.37 -29.29
CA LEU A 557 -23.24 -25.33 -28.72
C LEU A 557 -21.74 -25.67 -28.84
N PHE A 558 -21.39 -26.95 -28.70
CA PHE A 558 -20.01 -27.43 -28.73
C PHE A 558 -19.63 -28.21 -30.00
N ARG A 559 -20.33 -27.96 -31.10
CA ARG A 559 -19.99 -28.54 -32.41
C ARG A 559 -18.64 -28.00 -32.91
N ASN A 560 -17.73 -28.93 -33.21
CA ASN A 560 -16.34 -28.71 -33.61
C ASN A 560 -15.37 -28.22 -32.53
N GLN A 561 -15.74 -28.17 -31.24
CA GLN A 561 -14.82 -27.83 -30.14
C GLN A 561 -14.11 -29.09 -29.60
N ALA A 562 -13.35 -29.77 -30.47
CA ALA A 562 -12.71 -31.05 -30.13
C ALA A 562 -11.66 -30.96 -29.01
N LYS A 563 -11.08 -29.76 -28.79
CA LYS A 563 -10.05 -29.47 -27.77
C LYS A 563 -10.63 -29.08 -26.40
N LEU A 564 -11.94 -29.07 -26.23
CA LEU A 564 -12.59 -28.67 -24.99
C LEU A 564 -12.23 -29.66 -23.87
N LYS A 565 -11.60 -29.16 -22.81
CA LYS A 565 -11.10 -29.95 -21.67
C LYS A 565 -11.95 -29.77 -20.42
N LYS A 566 -12.46 -28.56 -20.18
CA LYS A 566 -13.20 -28.25 -18.95
C LYS A 566 -14.46 -27.46 -19.26
N ILE A 567 -15.57 -27.93 -18.71
CA ILE A 567 -16.88 -27.27 -18.79
C ILE A 567 -17.45 -27.13 -17.38
N VAL A 568 -17.80 -25.89 -17.01
CA VAL A 568 -18.44 -25.57 -15.72
C VAL A 568 -19.78 -24.88 -15.96
N PHE A 569 -20.86 -25.62 -15.73
CA PHE A 569 -22.25 -25.16 -15.76
C PHE A 569 -22.91 -25.13 -14.38
N SER A 570 -22.15 -25.37 -13.31
CA SER A 570 -22.73 -25.47 -11.96
C SER A 570 -23.45 -24.20 -11.51
N TYR A 571 -24.39 -24.31 -10.57
CA TYR A 571 -25.17 -23.18 -10.04
C TYR A 571 -25.97 -22.44 -11.14
N ASN A 572 -26.70 -23.18 -11.96
CA ASN A 572 -27.62 -22.63 -12.95
C ASN A 572 -29.05 -23.14 -12.67
N LYS A 573 -29.95 -23.05 -13.65
CA LYS A 573 -31.33 -23.54 -13.56
C LYS A 573 -31.62 -24.57 -14.64
N ILE A 574 -30.60 -25.28 -15.13
CA ILE A 574 -30.68 -26.19 -16.27
C ILE A 574 -31.61 -27.36 -15.91
N ILE A 575 -32.60 -27.61 -16.77
CA ILE A 575 -33.64 -28.62 -16.53
C ILE A 575 -33.32 -29.94 -17.23
N GLU A 576 -32.66 -29.88 -18.38
CA GLU A 576 -32.28 -31.04 -19.19
C GLU A 576 -30.98 -30.79 -19.95
N ILE A 577 -30.33 -31.88 -20.39
CA ILE A 577 -29.14 -31.84 -21.25
C ILE A 577 -29.49 -32.60 -22.53
N PRO A 578 -29.22 -32.04 -23.72
CA PRO A 578 -29.39 -32.77 -24.98
C PRO A 578 -28.53 -34.04 -25.03
N GLY A 579 -29.03 -35.10 -25.66
CA GLY A 579 -28.35 -36.41 -25.66
C GLY A 579 -26.98 -36.42 -26.34
N ASP A 580 -26.83 -35.68 -27.43
CA ASP A 580 -25.60 -35.58 -28.23
C ASP A 580 -24.74 -34.35 -27.86
N PHE A 581 -25.04 -33.68 -26.74
CA PHE A 581 -24.44 -32.38 -26.36
C PHE A 581 -22.91 -32.37 -26.30
N LEU A 582 -22.27 -33.49 -25.92
CA LEU A 582 -20.81 -33.61 -25.77
C LEU A 582 -20.17 -34.58 -26.78
N LYS A 583 -20.91 -34.95 -27.83
CA LYS A 583 -20.55 -36.04 -28.75
C LYS A 583 -19.20 -35.85 -29.45
N GLU A 584 -18.83 -34.60 -29.77
CA GLU A 584 -17.62 -34.25 -30.53
C GLU A 584 -16.45 -33.80 -29.63
N ASN A 585 -16.64 -33.66 -28.32
CA ASN A 585 -15.66 -33.10 -27.39
C ASN A 585 -14.73 -34.17 -26.79
N HIS A 586 -13.98 -34.85 -27.66
CA HIS A 586 -13.19 -36.04 -27.28
C HIS A 586 -12.09 -35.79 -26.24
N ASP A 587 -11.60 -34.56 -26.13
CA ASP A 587 -10.57 -34.17 -25.17
C ASP A 587 -11.11 -33.73 -23.79
N LEU A 588 -12.43 -33.87 -23.55
CA LEU A 588 -13.03 -33.44 -22.29
C LEU A 588 -12.49 -34.24 -21.11
N GLU A 589 -11.99 -33.51 -20.11
CA GLU A 589 -11.31 -33.99 -18.90
C GLU A 589 -12.17 -33.76 -17.65
N GLU A 590 -12.87 -32.62 -17.56
CA GLU A 590 -13.64 -32.20 -16.40
C GLU A 590 -15.04 -31.66 -16.78
N LEU A 591 -16.08 -32.15 -16.10
CA LEU A 591 -17.47 -31.73 -16.32
C LEU A 591 -18.21 -31.44 -15.00
N TYR A 592 -18.61 -30.19 -14.81
CA TYR A 592 -19.33 -29.77 -13.60
C TYR A 592 -20.70 -29.20 -13.96
N ILE A 593 -21.78 -29.90 -13.60
CA ILE A 593 -23.19 -29.49 -13.81
C ILE A 593 -23.98 -29.56 -12.49
N GLY A 594 -23.29 -29.46 -11.36
CA GLY A 594 -23.91 -29.47 -10.03
C GLY A 594 -24.78 -28.23 -9.75
N GLN A 595 -25.68 -28.29 -8.78
CA GLN A 595 -26.57 -27.19 -8.41
C GLN A 595 -27.41 -26.68 -9.61
N ASN A 596 -28.10 -27.61 -10.27
CA ASN A 596 -29.03 -27.34 -11.36
C ASN A 596 -30.41 -27.96 -11.04
N LYS A 597 -31.27 -28.13 -12.04
CA LYS A 597 -32.62 -28.68 -11.88
C LYS A 597 -32.83 -29.99 -12.64
N LEU A 598 -31.74 -30.68 -13.02
CA LEU A 598 -31.80 -31.90 -13.83
C LEU A 598 -32.61 -32.99 -13.12
N THR A 599 -33.51 -33.64 -13.84
CA THR A 599 -34.31 -34.78 -13.32
C THR A 599 -33.82 -36.14 -13.80
N MET A 600 -33.09 -36.18 -14.91
CA MET A 600 -32.55 -37.38 -15.53
C MET A 600 -31.29 -37.05 -16.34
N LEU A 601 -30.53 -38.10 -16.71
CA LEU A 601 -29.36 -37.99 -17.57
C LEU A 601 -29.58 -38.76 -18.88
N PRO A 602 -29.18 -38.22 -20.05
CA PRO A 602 -29.19 -38.97 -21.31
C PRO A 602 -28.17 -40.11 -21.28
N GLU A 603 -28.54 -41.29 -21.78
CA GLU A 603 -27.70 -42.51 -21.76
C GLU A 603 -26.35 -42.34 -22.48
N ASN A 604 -26.31 -41.56 -23.56
CA ASN A 604 -25.11 -41.38 -24.38
C ASN A 604 -24.32 -40.10 -24.05
N LEU A 605 -24.69 -39.36 -22.99
CA LEU A 605 -24.19 -38.00 -22.73
C LEU A 605 -22.66 -37.89 -22.77
N ILE A 606 -21.95 -38.82 -22.12
CA ILE A 606 -20.48 -38.79 -21.98
C ILE A 606 -19.75 -39.94 -22.69
N LYS A 607 -20.46 -40.68 -23.56
CA LYS A 607 -19.96 -41.92 -24.19
C LYS A 607 -18.66 -41.74 -24.97
N ASN A 608 -18.46 -40.57 -25.58
CA ASN A 608 -17.30 -40.28 -26.44
C ASN A 608 -16.16 -39.55 -25.71
N ASN A 609 -16.34 -39.17 -24.45
CA ASN A 609 -15.42 -38.33 -23.68
C ASN A 609 -14.47 -39.19 -22.84
N ARG A 610 -13.59 -39.95 -23.52
CA ARG A 610 -12.78 -41.01 -22.89
C ARG A 610 -11.69 -40.51 -21.93
N LYS A 611 -11.31 -39.23 -22.03
CA LYS A 611 -10.32 -38.58 -21.16
C LYS A 611 -10.93 -38.02 -19.87
N LEU A 612 -12.24 -38.16 -19.68
CA LEU A 612 -12.94 -37.62 -18.53
C LEU A 612 -12.41 -38.28 -17.25
N HIS A 613 -11.87 -37.47 -16.35
CA HIS A 613 -11.36 -37.93 -15.05
C HIS A 613 -12.19 -37.39 -13.88
N GLU A 614 -12.94 -36.31 -14.06
CA GLU A 614 -13.80 -35.75 -13.00
C GLU A 614 -15.16 -35.30 -13.52
N ILE A 615 -16.22 -35.71 -12.81
CA ILE A 615 -17.59 -35.32 -13.12
C ILE A 615 -18.41 -35.07 -11.84
N SER A 616 -19.17 -33.98 -11.84
CA SER A 616 -20.09 -33.66 -10.75
C SER A 616 -21.46 -33.24 -11.27
N PHE A 617 -22.49 -33.95 -10.78
CA PHE A 617 -23.91 -33.67 -10.91
C PHE A 617 -24.55 -33.41 -9.55
N GLU A 618 -23.76 -33.02 -8.54
CA GLU A 618 -24.27 -32.82 -7.18
C GLU A 618 -25.44 -31.84 -7.13
N SER A 619 -26.30 -31.93 -6.12
CA SER A 619 -27.37 -30.96 -5.87
C SER A 619 -28.29 -30.73 -7.08
N ASN A 620 -28.76 -31.80 -7.70
CA ASN A 620 -29.78 -31.79 -8.75
C ASN A 620 -31.06 -32.53 -8.27
N ASN A 621 -31.99 -32.80 -9.18
CA ASN A 621 -33.21 -33.56 -8.92
C ASN A 621 -33.18 -34.95 -9.57
N ILE A 622 -32.00 -35.51 -9.82
CA ILE A 622 -31.83 -36.76 -10.58
C ILE A 622 -32.42 -37.92 -9.78
N ARG A 623 -33.31 -38.69 -10.41
CA ARG A 623 -34.00 -39.84 -9.80
C ARG A 623 -33.37 -41.19 -10.13
N GLU A 624 -32.74 -41.28 -11.30
CA GLU A 624 -32.14 -42.50 -11.83
C GLU A 624 -30.89 -42.15 -12.65
N ILE A 625 -29.92 -43.05 -12.65
CA ILE A 625 -28.71 -42.98 -13.46
C ILE A 625 -28.76 -44.12 -14.48
N PRO A 626 -28.57 -43.86 -15.79
CA PRO A 626 -28.48 -44.92 -16.79
C PRO A 626 -27.32 -45.87 -16.49
N GLU A 627 -27.54 -47.19 -16.56
CA GLU A 627 -26.57 -48.21 -16.15
C GLU A 627 -25.22 -48.10 -16.89
N ASP A 628 -25.26 -47.80 -18.20
CA ASP A 628 -24.09 -47.79 -19.07
C ASP A 628 -23.44 -46.39 -19.23
N ILE A 629 -23.88 -45.37 -18.48
CA ILE A 629 -23.44 -43.97 -18.65
C ILE A 629 -21.91 -43.80 -18.55
N PHE A 630 -21.24 -44.59 -17.70
CA PHE A 630 -19.79 -44.53 -17.46
C PHE A 630 -18.97 -45.60 -18.17
N LYS A 631 -19.60 -46.42 -19.02
CA LYS A 631 -18.99 -47.63 -19.60
C LYS A 631 -17.68 -47.38 -20.36
N GLU A 632 -17.60 -46.26 -21.08
CA GLU A 632 -16.46 -45.90 -21.93
C GLU A 632 -15.42 -45.01 -21.21
N ASN A 633 -15.75 -44.43 -20.05
CA ASN A 633 -14.94 -43.44 -19.35
C ASN A 633 -13.98 -44.08 -18.33
N ARG A 634 -13.03 -44.88 -18.83
CA ARG A 634 -12.11 -45.68 -17.99
C ARG A 634 -11.14 -44.85 -17.13
N ASP A 635 -10.95 -43.57 -17.50
CA ASP A 635 -10.05 -42.65 -16.82
C ASP A 635 -10.70 -41.88 -15.67
N LEU A 636 -11.99 -42.11 -15.38
CA LEU A 636 -12.68 -41.48 -14.25
C LEU A 636 -11.97 -41.75 -12.92
N GLU A 637 -11.59 -40.66 -12.25
CA GLU A 637 -11.00 -40.64 -10.91
C GLU A 637 -12.02 -40.17 -9.86
N LYS A 638 -12.95 -39.27 -10.23
CA LYS A 638 -13.93 -38.69 -9.30
C LYS A 638 -15.34 -38.60 -9.90
N ILE A 639 -16.32 -39.03 -9.12
CA ILE A 639 -17.75 -38.85 -9.42
C ILE A 639 -18.49 -38.29 -8.20
N ASP A 640 -19.36 -37.31 -8.46
CA ASP A 640 -20.20 -36.75 -7.41
C ASP A 640 -21.67 -36.61 -7.85
N PHE A 641 -22.53 -37.39 -7.20
CA PHE A 641 -23.97 -37.41 -7.33
C PHE A 641 -24.66 -37.02 -6.01
N GLY A 642 -23.93 -36.38 -5.09
CA GLY A 642 -24.47 -35.95 -3.81
C GLY A 642 -25.72 -35.07 -3.96
N LEU A 643 -26.56 -35.01 -2.93
CA LEU A 643 -27.72 -34.10 -2.86
C LEU A 643 -28.71 -34.24 -4.03
N ASN A 644 -28.96 -35.48 -4.50
CA ASN A 644 -29.93 -35.77 -5.57
C ASN A 644 -31.19 -36.47 -5.00
N LYS A 645 -31.96 -37.17 -5.85
CA LYS A 645 -33.17 -37.91 -5.49
C LYS A 645 -33.08 -39.39 -5.83
N LEU A 646 -31.87 -39.94 -5.95
CA LEU A 646 -31.62 -41.33 -6.34
C LEU A 646 -32.21 -42.31 -5.32
N THR A 647 -32.89 -43.34 -5.78
CA THR A 647 -33.45 -44.41 -4.94
C THR A 647 -32.74 -45.74 -5.10
N ILE A 648 -32.24 -46.02 -6.30
CA ILE A 648 -31.62 -47.29 -6.69
C ILE A 648 -30.29 -46.96 -7.39
N LEU A 649 -29.30 -47.82 -7.19
CA LEU A 649 -28.04 -47.81 -7.91
C LEU A 649 -27.99 -48.98 -8.90
N PRO A 650 -27.74 -48.75 -10.20
CA PRO A 650 -27.57 -49.83 -11.17
C PRO A 650 -26.37 -50.71 -10.82
N GLU A 651 -26.52 -52.03 -10.94
CA GLU A 651 -25.52 -53.02 -10.50
C GLU A 651 -24.17 -52.82 -11.19
N ASN A 652 -24.16 -52.57 -12.52
CA ASN A 652 -22.93 -52.43 -13.29
C ASN A 652 -22.43 -50.99 -13.48
N LEU A 653 -23.03 -50.01 -12.80
CA LEU A 653 -22.79 -48.58 -13.04
C LEU A 653 -21.29 -48.21 -13.08
N LEU A 654 -20.51 -48.75 -12.14
CA LEU A 654 -19.09 -48.39 -11.93
C LEU A 654 -18.11 -49.49 -12.35
N ARG A 655 -18.61 -50.56 -12.99
CA ARG A 655 -17.84 -51.78 -13.24
C ARG A 655 -16.58 -51.56 -14.10
N ASN A 656 -16.61 -50.57 -14.99
CA ASN A 656 -15.56 -50.31 -15.98
C ASN A 656 -14.65 -49.12 -15.63
N ASN A 657 -14.69 -48.60 -14.39
CA ASN A 657 -13.98 -47.39 -13.99
C ASN A 657 -12.91 -47.70 -12.90
N PRO A 658 -11.81 -48.38 -13.25
CA PRO A 658 -10.85 -48.88 -12.27
C PRO A 658 -10.06 -47.79 -11.54
N LYS A 659 -9.97 -46.59 -12.13
CA LYS A 659 -9.26 -45.44 -11.58
C LYS A 659 -10.06 -44.60 -10.59
N LEU A 660 -11.34 -44.92 -10.35
CA LEU A 660 -12.16 -44.17 -9.39
C LEU A 660 -11.52 -44.19 -8.02
N ARG A 661 -11.23 -43.01 -7.48
CA ARG A 661 -10.64 -42.76 -6.16
C ARG A 661 -11.65 -42.17 -5.19
N GLU A 662 -12.53 -41.30 -5.69
CA GLU A 662 -13.48 -40.55 -4.88
C GLU A 662 -14.89 -40.68 -5.45
N ILE A 663 -15.83 -41.13 -4.61
CA ILE A 663 -17.22 -41.35 -4.99
C ILE A 663 -18.14 -40.70 -3.97
N SER A 664 -19.04 -39.85 -4.42
CA SER A 664 -20.09 -39.27 -3.57
C SER A 664 -21.48 -39.60 -4.11
N PHE A 665 -22.28 -40.24 -3.26
CA PHE A 665 -23.73 -40.44 -3.39
C PHE A 665 -24.47 -39.93 -2.14
N ALA A 666 -23.82 -39.07 -1.35
CA ALA A 666 -24.38 -38.56 -0.09
C ALA A 666 -25.69 -37.79 -0.30
N ALA A 667 -26.53 -37.71 0.72
CA ALA A 667 -27.80 -36.97 0.71
C ALA A 667 -28.74 -37.34 -0.46
N ASN A 668 -28.97 -38.64 -0.66
CA ASN A 668 -29.91 -39.20 -1.62
C ASN A 668 -31.02 -40.00 -0.90
N ASN A 669 -31.81 -40.78 -1.63
CA ASN A 669 -32.84 -41.68 -1.09
C ASN A 669 -32.48 -43.17 -1.29
N ILE A 670 -31.19 -43.51 -1.40
CA ILE A 670 -30.74 -44.85 -1.77
C ILE A 670 -31.05 -45.82 -0.63
N VAL A 671 -31.70 -46.94 -0.95
CA VAL A 671 -32.18 -47.93 0.03
C VAL A 671 -31.19 -49.09 0.22
N GLU A 672 -30.44 -49.43 -0.82
CA GLU A 672 -29.47 -50.51 -0.81
C GLU A 672 -28.32 -50.23 -1.78
N ILE A 673 -27.16 -50.85 -1.50
CA ILE A 673 -26.01 -50.86 -2.42
C ILE A 673 -25.86 -52.31 -2.93
N PRO A 674 -25.80 -52.54 -4.25
CA PRO A 674 -25.56 -53.88 -4.79
C PRO A 674 -24.27 -54.52 -4.23
N GLU A 675 -24.27 -55.84 -4.04
CA GLU A 675 -23.18 -56.56 -3.35
C GLU A 675 -21.81 -56.37 -4.02
N ASP A 676 -21.77 -56.33 -5.35
CA ASP A 676 -20.57 -56.22 -6.16
C ASP A 676 -20.32 -54.79 -6.71
N PHE A 677 -21.03 -53.78 -6.19
CA PHE A 677 -21.06 -52.43 -6.77
C PHE A 677 -19.67 -51.79 -6.96
N PHE A 678 -18.74 -51.98 -6.02
CA PHE A 678 -17.37 -51.42 -6.08
C PHE A 678 -16.30 -52.39 -6.60
N LYS A 679 -16.69 -53.59 -7.06
CA LYS A 679 -15.77 -54.68 -7.42
C LYS A 679 -14.74 -54.29 -8.49
N GLY A 680 -15.10 -53.37 -9.39
CA GLY A 680 -14.25 -52.86 -10.47
C GLY A 680 -13.28 -51.75 -10.06
N ASN A 681 -13.51 -51.07 -8.93
CA ASN A 681 -12.88 -49.78 -8.59
C ASN A 681 -11.65 -49.97 -7.70
N ARG A 682 -10.57 -50.52 -8.25
CA ARG A 682 -9.37 -50.94 -7.50
C ARG A 682 -8.62 -49.77 -6.85
N ASP A 683 -8.76 -48.56 -7.39
CA ASP A 683 -8.12 -47.35 -6.87
C ASP A 683 -8.97 -46.57 -5.85
N LEU A 684 -10.13 -47.12 -5.45
CA LEU A 684 -11.06 -46.45 -4.55
C LEU A 684 -10.41 -46.13 -3.22
N ASN A 685 -10.44 -44.83 -2.85
CA ASN A 685 -9.80 -44.29 -1.67
C ASN A 685 -10.84 -43.78 -0.67
N THR A 686 -11.80 -42.97 -1.14
CA THR A 686 -12.80 -42.35 -0.26
C THR A 686 -14.19 -42.44 -0.88
N LEU A 687 -15.19 -42.76 -0.05
CA LEU A 687 -16.59 -42.78 -0.45
C LEU A 687 -17.50 -42.06 0.55
N TYR A 688 -18.54 -41.41 0.01
CA TYR A 688 -19.54 -40.67 0.76
C TYR A 688 -20.94 -41.16 0.42
N PHE A 689 -21.61 -41.78 1.40
CA PHE A 689 -22.96 -42.33 1.32
C PHE A 689 -23.84 -41.86 2.49
N SER A 690 -23.40 -40.84 3.21
CA SER A 690 -24.16 -40.29 4.32
C SER A 690 -25.50 -39.73 3.90
N LEU A 691 -26.45 -39.59 4.82
CA LEU A 691 -27.78 -39.02 4.58
C LEU A 691 -28.56 -39.78 3.48
N ASN A 692 -28.56 -41.11 3.54
CA ASN A 692 -29.34 -41.99 2.66
C ASN A 692 -30.37 -42.82 3.47
N LYS A 693 -30.95 -43.85 2.85
CA LYS A 693 -31.92 -44.76 3.48
C LYS A 693 -31.39 -46.20 3.57
N LEU A 694 -30.07 -46.37 3.55
CA LEU A 694 -29.44 -47.68 3.53
C LEU A 694 -29.84 -48.49 4.77
N THR A 695 -30.19 -49.76 4.59
CA THR A 695 -30.57 -50.66 5.69
C THR A 695 -29.51 -51.70 6.02
N THR A 696 -28.66 -52.05 5.05
CA THR A 696 -27.60 -53.05 5.25
C THR A 696 -26.34 -52.68 4.48
N LEU A 697 -25.19 -53.16 4.96
CA LEU A 697 -23.93 -53.15 4.21
C LEU A 697 -23.51 -54.61 3.94
N PRO A 698 -23.48 -55.06 2.66
CA PRO A 698 -23.24 -56.46 2.32
C PRO A 698 -21.79 -56.90 2.54
N GLU A 699 -21.56 -58.22 2.62
CA GLU A 699 -20.26 -58.80 2.98
C GLU A 699 -19.16 -58.46 1.98
N ASN A 700 -19.48 -58.53 0.69
CA ASN A 700 -18.52 -58.39 -0.40
C ASN A 700 -18.42 -56.96 -0.97
N LEU A 701 -19.07 -55.99 -0.32
CA LEU A 701 -19.14 -54.59 -0.79
C LEU A 701 -17.76 -54.01 -1.16
N PHE A 702 -16.72 -54.34 -0.39
CA PHE A 702 -15.37 -53.81 -0.56
C PHE A 702 -14.31 -54.86 -0.89
N ILE A 703 -14.71 -56.02 -1.45
CA ILE A 703 -13.83 -57.19 -1.60
C ILE A 703 -12.51 -56.91 -2.36
N ASN A 704 -12.51 -55.94 -3.28
CA ASN A 704 -11.36 -55.60 -4.13
C ASN A 704 -10.79 -54.18 -3.88
N ASN A 705 -11.28 -53.45 -2.87
CA ASN A 705 -10.96 -52.03 -2.66
C ASN A 705 -9.87 -51.86 -1.61
N GLN A 706 -8.70 -52.47 -1.84
CA GLN A 706 -7.60 -52.50 -0.88
C GLN A 706 -7.02 -51.10 -0.56
N LYS A 707 -7.25 -50.10 -1.40
CA LYS A 707 -6.78 -48.72 -1.19
C LYS A 707 -7.78 -47.84 -0.44
N LEU A 708 -8.92 -48.38 -0.01
CA LEU A 708 -9.96 -47.62 0.68
C LEU A 708 -9.43 -47.13 2.04
N ILE A 709 -9.41 -45.81 2.22
CA ILE A 709 -8.96 -45.12 3.43
C ILE A 709 -10.16 -44.61 4.23
N GLY A 710 -11.17 -44.06 3.56
CA GLY A 710 -12.31 -43.41 4.18
C GLY A 710 -13.66 -43.86 3.63
N ALA A 711 -14.62 -44.14 4.51
CA ALA A 711 -15.98 -44.44 4.14
C ALA A 711 -16.98 -43.73 5.07
N ASP A 712 -17.85 -42.90 4.52
CA ASP A 712 -18.89 -42.21 5.28
C ASP A 712 -20.28 -42.77 4.98
N PHE A 713 -20.91 -43.35 6.00
CA PHE A 713 -22.26 -43.92 6.00
C PHE A 713 -23.13 -43.29 7.11
N ASN A 714 -22.75 -42.12 7.63
CA ASN A 714 -23.52 -41.42 8.66
C ASN A 714 -24.98 -41.16 8.24
N SER A 715 -25.90 -41.16 9.19
CA SER A 715 -27.29 -40.74 9.00
C SER A 715 -27.99 -41.57 7.92
N ASN A 716 -28.00 -42.87 8.15
CA ASN A 716 -28.70 -43.89 7.35
C ASN A 716 -29.64 -44.71 8.25
N ASN A 717 -30.25 -45.78 7.72
CA ASN A 717 -31.12 -46.69 8.47
C ASN A 717 -30.47 -48.06 8.68
N ILE A 718 -29.13 -48.13 8.73
CA ILE A 718 -28.41 -49.40 8.70
C ILE A 718 -28.74 -50.17 9.97
N VAL A 719 -29.24 -51.40 9.82
CA VAL A 719 -29.52 -52.36 10.90
C VAL A 719 -28.54 -53.55 10.91
N LYS A 720 -27.86 -53.80 9.79
CA LYS A 720 -26.92 -54.93 9.65
C LYS A 720 -25.66 -54.53 8.86
N ILE A 721 -24.49 -54.87 9.39
CA ILE A 721 -23.20 -54.68 8.72
C ILE A 721 -22.55 -56.06 8.56
N ALA A 722 -22.49 -56.57 7.33
CA ALA A 722 -21.90 -57.87 7.01
C ALA A 722 -20.45 -57.76 6.48
N ILE A 723 -19.90 -56.55 6.35
CA ILE A 723 -18.58 -56.28 5.75
C ILE A 723 -17.48 -57.10 6.42
N ASN A 724 -16.68 -57.78 5.59
CA ASN A 724 -15.45 -58.43 6.06
C ASN A 724 -14.28 -57.43 6.13
N PHE A 725 -14.09 -56.80 7.29
CA PHE A 725 -13.04 -55.81 7.52
C PHE A 725 -11.60 -56.33 7.36
N GLN A 726 -11.36 -57.65 7.39
CA GLN A 726 -10.03 -58.20 7.13
C GLN A 726 -9.58 -58.01 5.67
N LYS A 727 -10.53 -57.82 4.75
CA LYS A 727 -10.26 -57.58 3.32
C LYS A 727 -9.95 -56.13 2.97
N ILE A 728 -10.09 -55.20 3.93
CA ILE A 728 -9.85 -53.75 3.75
C ILE A 728 -8.87 -53.21 4.81
N PRO A 729 -7.60 -53.66 4.79
CA PRO A 729 -6.62 -53.38 5.84
C PRO A 729 -6.22 -51.90 5.93
N ASN A 730 -6.47 -51.11 4.87
CA ASN A 730 -6.10 -49.70 4.81
C ASN A 730 -7.24 -48.75 5.20
N LEU A 731 -8.37 -49.25 5.70
CA LEU A 731 -9.47 -48.38 6.15
C LEU A 731 -9.07 -47.68 7.46
N HIS A 732 -8.99 -46.35 7.44
CA HIS A 732 -8.62 -45.53 8.60
C HIS A 732 -9.83 -44.77 9.17
N TYR A 733 -10.81 -44.46 8.31
CA TYR A 733 -11.98 -43.67 8.68
C TYR A 733 -13.26 -44.40 8.25
N LEU A 734 -14.13 -44.68 9.20
CA LEU A 734 -15.47 -45.22 8.96
C LEU A 734 -16.47 -44.47 9.83
N SER A 735 -17.35 -43.72 9.18
CA SER A 735 -18.39 -42.94 9.83
C SER A 735 -19.74 -43.66 9.71
N LEU A 736 -20.35 -43.98 10.85
CA LEU A 736 -21.60 -44.74 10.96
C LEU A 736 -22.59 -44.08 11.92
N GLU A 737 -22.33 -42.84 12.33
CA GLU A 737 -23.20 -42.12 13.28
C GLU A 737 -24.65 -42.06 12.78
N SER A 738 -25.60 -41.93 13.71
CA SER A 738 -27.03 -41.78 13.38
C SER A 738 -27.62 -42.91 12.51
N ASN A 739 -27.33 -44.18 12.84
CA ASN A 739 -27.90 -45.40 12.22
C ASN A 739 -28.71 -46.25 13.22
N ALA A 740 -29.64 -47.07 12.72
CA ALA A 740 -30.58 -47.84 13.56
C ALA A 740 -29.95 -49.00 14.34
N CYS A 741 -28.95 -49.71 13.78
CA CYS A 741 -28.19 -50.78 14.45
C CYS A 741 -27.43 -50.32 15.68
N ILE A 742 -27.35 -49.00 15.88
CA ILE A 742 -26.62 -48.38 16.97
C ILE A 742 -27.56 -48.09 18.15
N ASN A 743 -28.88 -48.27 18.06
CA ASN A 743 -29.78 -47.92 19.17
C ASN A 743 -30.11 -49.03 20.18
N GLU A 744 -29.85 -50.32 19.91
CA GLU A 744 -30.14 -51.37 20.92
C GLU A 744 -28.95 -51.76 21.81
N TYR A 745 -27.73 -51.25 21.57
CA TYR A 745 -26.55 -51.52 22.44
C TYR A 745 -25.55 -50.37 22.61
N CYS A 746 -25.89 -49.11 22.24
CA CYS A 746 -24.88 -48.08 22.02
C CYS A 746 -25.12 -46.74 22.73
N HIS A 747 -24.59 -46.62 23.95
CA HIS A 747 -24.32 -45.31 24.57
C HIS A 747 -22.83 -44.94 24.61
N MET A 748 -21.93 -45.69 23.94
CA MET A 748 -20.48 -45.48 24.12
C MET A 748 -19.60 -45.82 22.92
N ILE A 749 -20.02 -45.50 21.69
CA ILE A 749 -19.10 -45.58 20.53
C ILE A 749 -19.26 -44.33 19.66
N ASN A 750 -18.83 -43.19 20.19
CA ASN A 750 -18.28 -42.13 19.34
C ASN A 750 -16.91 -42.61 18.88
N PHE A 751 -16.71 -42.87 17.59
CA PHE A 751 -15.37 -42.88 17.00
C PHE A 751 -15.06 -41.49 16.41
N CYS A 752 -15.21 -40.45 17.24
CA CYS A 752 -14.57 -39.17 17.01
C CYS A 752 -13.15 -39.24 17.59
N GLY A 753 -12.23 -39.82 16.83
CA GLY A 753 -10.83 -39.95 17.22
C GLY A 753 -10.13 -41.07 16.45
N THR A 754 -8.83 -40.89 16.21
CA THR A 754 -7.89 -41.79 15.53
C THR A 754 -7.75 -43.17 16.23
N ALA A 755 -8.83 -43.91 16.38
CA ALA A 755 -8.80 -45.26 16.90
C ALA A 755 -8.31 -46.20 15.80
N SER A 756 -7.30 -46.99 16.11
CA SER A 756 -6.75 -47.99 15.19
C SER A 756 -7.83 -48.96 14.70
N LEU A 757 -7.73 -49.41 13.45
CA LEU A 757 -8.58 -50.46 12.85
C LEU A 757 -8.76 -51.67 13.80
N SER A 758 -7.71 -52.02 14.56
CA SER A 758 -7.72 -53.07 15.59
C SER A 758 -8.70 -52.82 16.74
N GLU A 759 -8.88 -51.57 17.16
CA GLU A 759 -9.82 -51.21 18.23
C GLU A 759 -11.28 -51.19 17.74
N MET A 760 -11.49 -50.78 16.50
CA MET A 760 -12.79 -50.84 15.81
C MET A 760 -13.22 -52.30 15.58
N GLN A 761 -12.32 -53.13 15.04
CA GLN A 761 -12.54 -54.56 14.82
C GLN A 761 -12.74 -55.37 16.11
N ARG A 762 -12.13 -54.95 17.23
CA ARG A 762 -12.35 -55.55 18.55
C ARG A 762 -13.72 -55.16 19.12
N LYS A 763 -14.05 -53.87 19.12
CA LYS A 763 -15.34 -53.36 19.66
C LYS A 763 -16.56 -53.82 18.85
N LEU A 764 -16.44 -54.00 17.53
CA LEU A 764 -17.50 -54.58 16.69
C LEU A 764 -17.70 -56.08 17.00
N ARG A 765 -16.61 -56.86 17.14
CA ARG A 765 -16.68 -58.29 17.51
C ARG A 765 -17.28 -58.52 18.90
N ASP A 766 -16.94 -57.67 19.85
CA ASP A 766 -17.38 -57.82 21.24
C ASP A 766 -18.85 -57.38 21.46
N LYS A 767 -19.46 -56.65 20.51
CA LYS A 767 -20.77 -55.99 20.71
C LYS A 767 -21.84 -56.26 19.64
N CYS A 768 -21.48 -56.85 18.49
CA CYS A 768 -22.43 -57.41 17.53
C CYS A 768 -22.08 -58.88 17.30
N PRO A 769 -22.59 -59.82 18.12
CA PRO A 769 -22.47 -61.23 17.82
C PRO A 769 -23.32 -61.55 16.58
N VAL A 770 -22.71 -62.32 15.67
CA VAL A 770 -23.18 -62.86 14.37
C VAL A 770 -24.69 -62.91 14.17
#